data_AF-C4R050-F1
#
_entry.id   AF-C4R050-F1
#
_cell.length_a   1.000
_cell.length_b   1.000
_cell.length_c   1.000
_cell.angle_alpha   90.00
_cell.angle_beta   90.00
_cell.angle_gamma   90.00
#
_symmetry.space_group_name_H-M   'P 1'
#
loop_
_entity.id
_entity.type
_entity.pdbx_description
1 polymer ?
#
loop_
_entity_poly.entity_id
_entity_poly.type
_entity_poly.pdbx_seq_one_letter_code
_entity_poly.pdbx_strand_id
1 'polypeptide(L)'
;MKLSRLIVPICFCLSRGAIALSAYAHDGSHGGMDMDMDMSRNSVTAETTETATHQLNGSADSETAIPSIEPVPFEGHHHHGLPILDTDLSPAERLYWENYNTTTYFTVESNSRFFLYAHVISMVVTFVFLYPVCLVLNNVKNKWYLPALSVHAIVTVLSLISYSIFIDSVPDLYPNNAYTKMGVVLFVFTVVHFVSAVIYQGSKFFAVLPSTPNDNSHAQFLPLEDLSNKEHNKKHEVNSTSSTLFDYETRDSHSKQFRSQYRDSLNSSFQLDDREANFSIDNSSNGTIHDVPSIPSQDHDSYSYKVDGALQRLFEVPWIARIAVSLGSVASVVFNLLNFGIFFFFLIYFPTGVAVLNCLGMANTVFNLLAHFIKGGVFFSLGLLSLARYCGGFQKLGWAWNYSFINRYEKKDSIWFRFQPRNVMITMEMLESSLILFYGCTNVFMEHLSNPGGEWAAKDLQHVSIAFMYIGCGLCGVITELKLNNWRLIKFQSTVEEINNENEPIDAECFTNVTCGFSPNPFPAFTIFWTGLLMSQHAQASELSTSIHVQWGSLLTYGSLFRIATMLYLMFNKTYKGDLFQPSRPLTELVTSFCLLCGGLVFAESTDPIVLAMAYRGLTGMFTLNVSVGVVALLMAWIMTVFSIKDHLKR
;
A
#
# COMPACT_ATOMS: atom_id res chain seq x y z
N MET A 1 12.10 39.20 3.92
CA MET A 1 11.47 37.99 3.34
C MET A 1 12.33 36.74 3.62
N LYS A 2 12.49 36.37 4.90
CA LYS A 2 13.43 35.31 5.37
C LYS A 2 12.74 34.18 6.19
N LEU A 3 11.43 33.96 6.03
CA LEU A 3 10.69 32.97 6.86
C LEU A 3 9.87 31.93 6.09
N SER A 4 9.95 31.88 4.75
CA SER A 4 9.20 30.91 3.91
C SER A 4 10.00 29.65 3.51
N ARG A 5 11.19 29.44 4.07
CA ARG A 5 12.07 28.30 3.73
C ARG A 5 12.00 27.11 4.71
N LEU A 6 11.03 27.07 5.64
CA LEU A 6 11.01 26.08 6.73
C LEU A 6 9.69 25.32 6.93
N ILE A 7 8.86 25.17 5.90
CA ILE A 7 7.62 24.38 6.01
C ILE A 7 7.59 23.37 4.86
N VAL A 8 7.22 22.13 5.18
CA VAL A 8 7.03 20.92 4.35
C VAL A 8 8.25 19.97 4.26
N PRO A 9 8.54 19.18 5.32
CA PRO A 9 9.14 17.86 5.16
C PRO A 9 8.02 16.83 4.85
N ILE A 10 8.35 15.67 4.27
CA ILE A 10 7.54 14.45 4.01
C ILE A 10 7.42 14.04 2.52
N CYS A 11 7.44 14.96 1.55
CA CYS A 11 7.41 14.60 0.10
C CYS A 11 8.52 15.24 -0.73
N PHE A 12 9.53 15.75 -0.03
CA PHE A 12 10.52 16.66 -0.55
C PHE A 12 11.80 15.96 -1.05
N CYS A 13 11.81 14.64 -1.21
CA CYS A 13 13.05 13.86 -1.37
C CYS A 13 13.09 12.98 -2.62
N LEU A 14 11.95 12.53 -3.16
CA LEU A 14 11.87 12.04 -4.53
C LEU A 14 11.93 13.18 -5.57
N SER A 15 11.73 14.43 -5.15
CA SER A 15 11.83 15.62 -6.00
C SER A 15 12.90 16.65 -5.56
N ARG A 16 13.64 16.42 -4.46
CA ARG A 16 14.89 17.17 -4.15
C ARG A 16 16.17 16.33 -4.08
N GLY A 17 16.29 15.35 -4.96
CA GLY A 17 17.48 15.43 -5.82
C GLY A 17 17.49 16.80 -6.51
N ALA A 18 16.43 17.12 -7.25
CA ALA A 18 16.38 18.24 -8.19
C ALA A 18 16.48 19.69 -7.66
N ILE A 19 16.26 19.99 -6.36
CA ILE A 19 16.32 21.39 -5.85
C ILE A 19 17.53 21.66 -4.95
N ALA A 20 18.14 20.64 -4.32
CA ALA A 20 19.54 20.79 -3.89
C ALA A 20 20.45 21.01 -5.13
N LEU A 21 20.04 20.42 -6.25
CA LEU A 21 20.61 20.53 -7.59
C LEU A 21 20.57 21.92 -8.25
N SER A 22 19.80 22.90 -7.75
CA SER A 22 19.76 24.26 -8.31
C SER A 22 20.44 25.32 -7.43
N ALA A 23 20.69 25.03 -6.15
CA ALA A 23 21.24 26.00 -5.21
C ALA A 23 22.77 26.15 -5.28
N TYR A 24 23.47 25.19 -5.89
CA TYR A 24 24.93 25.21 -5.98
C TYR A 24 25.47 25.97 -7.21
N ALA A 25 24.60 26.47 -8.09
CA ALA A 25 25.00 27.23 -9.28
C ALA A 25 25.26 28.72 -9.01
N HIS A 26 25.30 29.18 -7.76
CA HIS A 26 25.40 30.62 -7.46
C HIS A 26 26.40 31.04 -6.37
N ASP A 27 27.27 30.16 -5.89
CA ASP A 27 28.37 30.60 -5.01
C ASP A 27 29.70 29.96 -5.41
N GLY A 28 30.28 30.49 -6.48
CA GLY A 28 31.72 30.54 -6.62
C GLY A 28 32.25 31.67 -5.75
N SER A 29 32.55 31.40 -4.47
CA SER A 29 33.53 32.20 -3.74
C SER A 29 34.15 31.44 -2.57
N HIS A 30 35.47 31.61 -2.48
CA HIS A 30 36.44 31.06 -1.56
C HIS A 30 36.00 30.80 -0.10
N GLY A 31 36.45 29.67 0.43
CA GLY A 31 36.49 29.40 1.86
C GLY A 31 37.20 28.09 2.17
N GLY A 32 38.53 28.10 2.08
CA GLY A 32 39.37 26.98 2.50
C GLY A 32 39.24 26.71 4.00
N MET A 33 39.18 25.44 4.37
CA MET A 33 39.58 24.96 5.69
C MET A 33 40.32 23.64 5.50
N ASP A 34 41.64 23.74 5.60
CA ASP A 34 42.58 22.63 5.69
C ASP A 34 42.27 21.78 6.93
N MET A 35 42.25 20.47 6.74
CA MET A 35 42.38 19.48 7.82
C MET A 35 43.36 18.42 7.34
N ASP A 36 44.64 18.69 7.58
CA ASP A 36 45.74 17.74 7.45
C ASP A 36 45.53 16.54 8.40
N MET A 37 45.70 15.33 7.89
CA MET A 37 46.07 14.16 8.70
C MET A 37 47.08 13.32 7.92
N ASP A 38 48.34 13.53 8.27
CA ASP A 38 49.47 12.65 7.95
C ASP A 38 49.24 11.22 8.47
N MET A 39 49.43 10.24 7.60
CA MET A 39 49.73 8.86 8.00
C MET A 39 50.83 8.31 7.11
N SER A 40 52.06 8.55 7.55
CA SER A 40 53.25 7.84 7.08
C SER A 40 53.19 6.36 7.45
N ARG A 41 53.33 5.45 6.48
CA ARG A 41 53.92 4.13 6.77
C ARG A 41 54.68 3.58 5.57
N ASN A 42 56.01 3.60 5.73
CA ASN A 42 56.99 2.92 4.91
C ASN A 42 56.73 1.40 4.82
N SER A 43 56.86 0.84 3.63
CA SER A 43 57.41 -0.51 3.45
C SER A 43 58.20 -0.59 2.15
N VAL A 44 59.52 -0.71 2.32
CA VAL A 44 60.57 -0.99 1.35
C VAL A 44 60.52 -2.47 0.95
N THR A 45 60.67 -2.77 -0.35
CA THR A 45 61.52 -3.85 -0.93
C THR A 45 61.46 -3.76 -2.48
N ALA A 46 62.54 -3.30 -3.11
CA ALA A 46 63.50 -4.09 -3.93
C ALA A 46 62.98 -4.36 -5.37
N GLU A 47 63.37 -3.53 -6.34
CA GLU A 47 64.52 -3.70 -7.25
C GLU A 47 64.44 -4.93 -8.18
N THR A 48 64.16 -4.67 -9.47
CA THR A 48 64.89 -5.25 -10.60
C THR A 48 64.86 -4.27 -11.78
N THR A 49 66.04 -3.75 -12.10
CA THR A 49 66.35 -2.94 -13.27
C THR A 49 66.79 -3.87 -14.39
N GLU A 50 66.13 -3.87 -15.54
CA GLU A 50 66.72 -4.35 -16.80
C GLU A 50 66.66 -3.22 -17.84
N THR A 51 67.84 -2.65 -18.09
CA THR A 51 68.15 -1.79 -19.22
C THR A 51 68.44 -2.64 -20.45
N ALA A 52 67.76 -2.36 -21.57
CA ALA A 52 68.24 -2.73 -22.90
C ALA A 52 67.94 -1.59 -23.89
N THR A 53 68.99 -0.87 -24.25
CA THR A 53 69.06 0.12 -25.34
C THR A 53 69.05 -0.59 -26.70
N HIS A 54 68.21 -0.13 -27.63
CA HIS A 54 68.51 -0.25 -29.06
C HIS A 54 67.99 0.96 -29.86
N GLN A 55 68.71 1.22 -30.95
CA GLN A 55 68.93 2.50 -31.64
C GLN A 55 67.82 2.99 -32.59
N LEU A 56 67.90 4.29 -32.88
CA LEU A 56 67.23 5.10 -33.90
C LEU A 56 67.43 4.61 -35.36
N ASN A 57 66.36 4.61 -36.16
CA ASN A 57 66.18 5.36 -37.42
C ASN A 57 65.10 4.71 -38.32
N GLY A 58 64.18 5.51 -38.84
CA GLY A 58 63.36 5.11 -40.00
C GLY A 58 62.07 5.89 -40.20
N SER A 59 62.14 6.87 -41.11
CA SER A 59 61.09 7.37 -42.02
C SER A 59 59.79 7.96 -41.45
N ALA A 60 59.59 9.21 -41.85
CA ALA A 60 58.33 9.94 -41.89
C ALA A 60 57.23 9.21 -42.69
N ASP A 61 56.01 9.71 -42.50
CA ASP A 61 54.74 9.33 -43.13
C ASP A 61 53.96 8.22 -42.40
N SER A 62 53.45 8.56 -41.23
CA SER A 62 52.13 8.12 -40.83
C SER A 62 51.38 9.32 -40.28
N GLU A 63 50.33 9.76 -40.98
CA GLU A 63 49.27 10.53 -40.36
C GLU A 63 48.82 9.74 -39.13
N THR A 64 49.21 10.22 -37.95
CA THR A 64 48.68 9.72 -36.69
C THR A 64 47.20 10.00 -36.71
N ALA A 65 46.41 9.01 -37.11
CA ALA A 65 45.01 8.93 -36.77
C ALA A 65 44.94 9.11 -35.26
N ILE A 66 44.48 10.28 -34.83
CA ILE A 66 44.18 10.54 -33.43
C ILE A 66 43.21 9.41 -33.05
N PRO A 67 43.55 8.52 -32.10
CA PRO A 67 42.60 7.51 -31.68
C PRO A 67 41.36 8.26 -31.21
N SER A 68 40.22 8.03 -31.87
CA SER A 68 38.96 8.63 -31.46
C SER A 68 38.64 8.10 -30.07
N ILE A 69 38.91 8.90 -29.05
CA ILE A 69 38.66 8.53 -27.66
C ILE A 69 37.14 8.45 -27.50
N GLU A 70 36.64 7.24 -27.23
CA GLU A 70 35.22 7.04 -26.97
C GLU A 70 34.92 7.56 -25.55
N PRO A 71 33.89 8.42 -25.36
CA PRO A 71 33.57 8.96 -24.04
C PRO A 71 32.95 7.87 -23.15
N VAL A 72 33.61 7.56 -22.03
CA VAL A 72 33.17 6.53 -21.07
C VAL A 72 32.94 7.18 -19.70
N PRO A 73 31.82 6.92 -19.01
CA PRO A 73 31.53 7.58 -17.73
C PRO A 73 32.42 7.13 -16.56
N PHE A 74 32.85 5.85 -16.56
CA PHE A 74 33.68 5.26 -15.52
C PHE A 74 34.66 4.24 -16.13
N GLU A 75 35.96 4.44 -15.93
CA GLU A 75 37.08 3.57 -16.31
C GLU A 75 37.98 3.22 -15.12
N GLY A 76 38.02 4.07 -14.08
CA GLY A 76 38.86 3.91 -12.90
C GLY A 76 38.13 4.02 -11.56
N HIS A 77 38.86 3.79 -10.48
CA HIS A 77 38.38 4.03 -9.11
C HIS A 77 38.59 5.51 -8.77
N HIS A 78 37.50 6.20 -8.41
CA HIS A 78 37.50 7.62 -8.07
C HIS A 78 37.35 7.82 -6.55
N HIS A 79 38.00 8.85 -6.02
CA HIS A 79 37.80 9.27 -4.63
C HIS A 79 36.39 9.82 -4.44
N HIS A 80 35.65 9.26 -3.48
CA HIS A 80 34.27 9.65 -3.19
C HIS A 80 34.19 10.98 -2.42
N GLY A 81 33.12 11.75 -2.64
CA GLY A 81 32.80 12.94 -1.86
C GLY A 81 33.21 14.28 -2.49
N LEU A 82 33.88 14.24 -3.65
CA LEU A 82 34.12 15.40 -4.52
C LEU A 82 33.35 15.25 -5.83
N PRO A 83 32.93 16.36 -6.48
CA PRO A 83 32.41 16.32 -7.85
C PRO A 83 33.38 15.58 -8.78
N ILE A 84 32.86 14.72 -9.65
CA ILE A 84 33.68 13.87 -10.53
C ILE A 84 34.65 14.67 -11.43
N LEU A 85 34.33 15.93 -11.76
CA LEU A 85 35.21 16.79 -12.54
C LEU A 85 36.45 17.27 -11.76
N ASP A 86 36.40 17.21 -10.43
CA ASP A 86 37.48 17.60 -9.52
C ASP A 86 38.37 16.40 -9.13
N THR A 87 38.07 15.19 -9.63
CA THR A 87 38.90 13.99 -9.42
C THR A 87 39.87 13.75 -10.58
N ASP A 88 40.83 12.85 -10.38
CA ASP A 88 41.80 12.45 -11.40
C ASP A 88 41.12 11.57 -12.47
N LEU A 89 40.63 12.20 -13.54
CA LEU A 89 39.90 11.55 -14.63
C LEU A 89 40.81 11.13 -15.79
N SER A 90 40.48 10.01 -16.41
CA SER A 90 41.05 9.67 -17.72
C SER A 90 40.60 10.69 -18.79
N PRO A 91 41.33 10.82 -19.92
CA PRO A 91 40.90 11.68 -21.02
C PRO A 91 39.50 11.34 -21.57
N ALA A 92 39.11 10.06 -21.54
CA ALA A 92 37.80 9.59 -21.98
C ALA A 92 36.69 9.99 -21.00
N GLU A 93 36.94 9.84 -19.69
CA GLU A 93 36.02 10.23 -18.62
C GLU A 93 35.82 11.74 -18.58
N ARG A 94 36.91 12.51 -18.67
CA ARG A 94 36.84 13.97 -18.71
C ARG A 94 35.99 14.45 -19.89
N LEU A 95 36.17 13.88 -21.08
CA LEU A 95 35.37 14.20 -22.26
C LEU A 95 33.88 13.91 -22.03
N TYR A 96 33.54 12.82 -21.35
CA TYR A 96 32.16 12.50 -21.00
C TYR A 96 31.56 13.53 -20.02
N TRP A 97 32.26 13.79 -18.92
CA TRP A 97 31.75 14.61 -17.82
C TRP A 97 31.70 16.10 -18.13
N GLU A 98 32.61 16.62 -18.96
CA GLU A 98 32.56 18.01 -19.45
C GLU A 98 31.36 18.24 -20.38
N ASN A 99 30.90 17.20 -21.08
CA ASN A 99 29.73 17.22 -21.96
C ASN A 99 28.44 16.71 -21.27
N TYR A 100 28.46 16.44 -19.96
CA TYR A 100 27.31 15.88 -19.26
C TYR A 100 26.15 16.88 -19.17
N ASN A 101 25.04 16.55 -19.82
CA ASN A 101 23.87 17.43 -19.88
C ASN A 101 23.07 17.38 -18.56
N THR A 102 22.95 18.54 -17.90
CA THR A 102 22.21 18.71 -16.64
C THR A 102 20.84 19.38 -16.83
N THR A 103 20.43 19.59 -18.08
CA THR A 103 19.16 20.24 -18.44
C THR A 103 17.98 19.30 -18.19
N THR A 104 17.00 19.78 -17.42
CA THR A 104 15.76 19.10 -17.05
C THR A 104 14.61 20.09 -17.09
N TYR A 105 13.36 19.64 -16.92
CA TYR A 105 12.22 20.55 -16.79
C TYR A 105 12.32 21.47 -15.55
N PHE A 106 13.11 21.12 -14.54
CA PHE A 106 13.36 21.97 -13.38
C PHE A 106 14.46 23.02 -13.62
N THR A 107 15.41 22.75 -14.51
CA THR A 107 16.57 23.62 -14.76
C THR A 107 16.45 24.46 -16.03
N VAL A 108 15.59 24.06 -16.98
CA VAL A 108 15.33 24.82 -18.21
C VAL A 108 14.87 26.25 -17.90
N GLU A 109 15.38 27.21 -18.67
CA GLU A 109 14.97 28.61 -18.58
C GLU A 109 13.51 28.77 -19.02
N SER A 110 12.66 29.24 -18.11
CA SER A 110 11.23 29.44 -18.37
C SER A 110 10.62 30.46 -17.40
N ASN A 111 9.74 31.31 -17.94
CA ASN A 111 8.93 32.24 -17.16
C ASN A 111 7.74 31.56 -16.45
N SER A 112 7.44 30.31 -16.81
CA SER A 112 6.28 29.56 -16.33
C SER A 112 6.62 28.55 -15.22
N ARG A 113 7.84 28.56 -14.66
CA ARG A 113 8.30 27.59 -13.63
C ARG A 113 7.36 27.48 -12.42
N PHE A 114 6.64 28.56 -12.09
CA PHE A 114 5.63 28.54 -11.03
C PHE A 114 4.58 27.43 -11.25
N PHE A 115 4.11 27.25 -12.49
CA PHE A 115 3.10 26.24 -12.82
C PHE A 115 3.62 24.81 -12.65
N LEU A 116 4.90 24.56 -12.93
CA LEU A 116 5.54 23.26 -12.64
C LEU A 116 5.53 22.97 -11.15
N TYR A 117 5.98 23.91 -10.32
CA TYR A 117 5.98 23.71 -8.86
C TYR A 117 4.57 23.57 -8.30
N ALA A 118 3.61 24.36 -8.81
CA ALA A 118 2.20 24.22 -8.44
C ALA A 118 1.68 22.81 -8.76
N HIS A 119 1.99 22.28 -9.95
CA HIS A 119 1.65 20.91 -10.33
C HIS A 119 2.28 19.87 -9.40
N VAL A 120 3.60 19.92 -9.16
CA VAL A 120 4.31 18.93 -8.32
C VAL A 120 3.78 18.93 -6.89
N ILE A 121 3.61 20.12 -6.29
CA ILE A 121 3.10 20.25 -4.91
C ILE A 121 1.66 19.75 -4.83
N SER A 122 0.79 20.13 -5.76
CA SER A 122 -0.60 19.68 -5.76
C SER A 122 -0.73 18.18 -6.01
N MET A 123 0.10 17.58 -6.88
CA MET A 123 0.13 16.12 -7.07
C MET A 123 0.52 15.38 -5.79
N VAL A 124 1.54 15.88 -5.09
CA VAL A 124 1.93 15.37 -3.77
C VAL A 124 0.77 15.46 -2.77
N VAL A 125 0.14 16.62 -2.67
CA VAL A 125 -0.97 16.86 -1.72
C VAL A 125 -2.14 15.93 -2.02
N THR A 126 -2.50 15.81 -3.29
CA THR A 126 -3.57 14.93 -3.77
C THR A 126 -3.27 13.47 -3.44
N PHE A 127 -2.10 12.95 -3.82
CA PHE A 127 -1.77 11.55 -3.67
C PHE A 127 -1.46 11.14 -2.23
N VAL A 128 -0.59 11.89 -1.54
CA VAL A 128 -0.08 11.48 -0.22
C VAL A 128 -1.06 11.86 0.89
N PHE A 129 -1.75 13.00 0.80
CA PHE A 129 -2.55 13.51 1.90
C PHE A 129 -4.06 13.40 1.66
N LEU A 130 -4.59 13.98 0.58
CA LEU A 130 -6.03 14.05 0.34
C LEU A 130 -6.66 12.70 0.02
N TYR A 131 -6.05 11.92 -0.88
CA TYR A 131 -6.68 10.67 -1.34
C TYR A 131 -6.76 9.59 -0.26
N PRO A 132 -5.73 9.33 0.57
CA PRO A 132 -5.83 8.38 1.68
C PRO A 132 -6.93 8.75 2.67
N VAL A 133 -7.13 10.05 2.95
CA VAL A 133 -8.25 10.53 3.76
C VAL A 133 -9.58 10.22 3.09
N CYS A 134 -9.72 10.43 1.77
CA CYS A 134 -10.93 10.05 1.03
C CYS A 134 -11.21 8.54 1.14
N LEU A 135 -10.17 7.69 1.03
CA LEU A 135 -10.32 6.23 1.19
C LEU A 135 -10.79 5.85 2.60
N VAL A 136 -10.26 6.49 3.64
CA VAL A 136 -10.72 6.29 5.03
C VAL A 136 -12.17 6.71 5.20
N LEU A 137 -12.55 7.90 4.72
CA LEU A 137 -13.92 8.39 4.81
C LEU A 137 -14.91 7.47 4.09
N ASN A 138 -14.55 6.94 2.92
CA ASN A 138 -15.37 5.93 2.23
C ASN A 138 -15.46 4.64 3.05
N ASN A 139 -14.33 4.17 3.60
CA ASN A 139 -14.28 2.92 4.35
C ASN A 139 -15.17 2.93 5.60
N VAL A 140 -15.24 4.08 6.30
CA VAL A 140 -16.10 4.26 7.48
C VAL A 140 -17.50 4.78 7.11
N LYS A 141 -17.83 4.88 5.80
CA LYS A 141 -19.11 5.39 5.27
C LYS A 141 -19.47 6.79 5.81
N ASN A 142 -18.46 7.65 5.98
CA ASN A 142 -18.65 9.00 6.50
C ASN A 142 -19.27 9.94 5.47
N LYS A 143 -20.18 10.82 5.90
CA LYS A 143 -20.81 11.84 5.06
C LYS A 143 -19.84 12.85 4.42
N TRP A 144 -18.68 13.07 5.05
CA TRP A 144 -17.63 13.96 4.52
C TRP A 144 -16.89 13.40 3.31
N TYR A 145 -17.17 12.16 2.91
CA TYR A 145 -16.54 11.54 1.74
C TYR A 145 -16.71 12.35 0.45
N LEU A 146 -17.95 12.69 0.07
CA LEU A 146 -18.20 13.41 -1.18
C LEU A 146 -17.56 14.82 -1.19
N PRO A 147 -17.68 15.65 -0.14
CA PRO A 147 -16.95 16.92 -0.07
C PRO A 147 -15.43 16.77 -0.19
N ALA A 148 -14.83 15.80 0.52
CA ALA A 148 -13.39 15.54 0.43
C ALA A 148 -12.98 15.10 -0.98
N LEU A 149 -13.79 14.23 -1.61
CA LEU A 149 -13.58 13.79 -2.98
C LEU A 149 -13.69 14.93 -3.99
N SER A 150 -14.62 15.88 -3.78
CA SER A 150 -14.72 17.10 -4.61
C SER A 150 -13.45 17.94 -4.52
N VAL A 151 -12.93 18.17 -3.30
CA VAL A 151 -11.67 18.91 -3.11
C VAL A 151 -10.52 18.18 -3.81
N HIS A 152 -10.40 16.88 -3.60
CA HIS A 152 -9.40 16.05 -4.29
C HIS A 152 -9.51 16.18 -5.82
N ALA A 153 -10.70 16.04 -6.39
CA ALA A 153 -10.92 16.13 -7.83
C ALA A 153 -10.54 17.51 -8.39
N ILE A 154 -10.95 18.60 -7.71
CA ILE A 154 -10.61 19.97 -8.11
C ILE A 154 -9.10 20.20 -8.08
N VAL A 155 -8.42 19.82 -6.99
CA VAL A 155 -6.97 19.98 -6.86
C VAL A 155 -6.24 19.17 -7.93
N THR A 156 -6.70 17.94 -8.22
CA THR A 156 -6.13 17.10 -9.29
C THR A 156 -6.27 17.75 -10.66
N VAL A 157 -7.45 18.27 -11.01
CA VAL A 157 -7.70 18.92 -12.30
C VAL A 157 -6.87 20.20 -12.44
N LEU A 158 -6.84 21.06 -11.40
CA LEU A 158 -6.00 22.28 -11.39
C LEU A 158 -4.51 21.96 -11.55
N SER A 159 -4.06 20.87 -10.94
CA SER A 159 -2.70 20.39 -11.09
C SER A 159 -2.38 19.99 -12.53
N LEU A 160 -3.27 19.25 -13.19
CA LEU A 160 -3.09 18.82 -14.59
C LEU A 160 -3.14 20.00 -15.56
N ILE A 161 -4.00 20.99 -15.31
CA ILE A 161 -4.02 22.26 -16.07
C ILE A 161 -2.69 23.00 -15.89
N SER A 162 -2.18 23.08 -14.66
CA SER A 162 -0.88 23.73 -14.38
C SER A 162 0.26 23.04 -15.12
N TYR A 163 0.26 21.71 -15.17
CA TYR A 163 1.23 20.95 -15.98
C TYR A 163 1.12 21.26 -17.47
N SER A 164 -0.09 21.28 -18.03
CA SER A 164 -0.30 21.62 -19.45
C SER A 164 0.25 23.00 -19.80
N ILE A 165 -0.07 24.02 -18.99
CA ILE A 165 0.43 25.38 -19.19
C ILE A 165 1.96 25.42 -19.17
N PHE A 166 2.58 24.67 -18.25
CA PHE A 166 4.03 24.61 -18.17
C PHE A 166 4.66 23.90 -19.36
N ILE A 167 4.20 22.69 -19.69
CA ILE A 167 4.81 21.85 -20.73
C ILE A 167 4.70 22.50 -22.13
N ASP A 168 3.62 23.23 -22.39
CA ASP A 168 3.42 23.96 -23.64
C ASP A 168 4.30 25.23 -23.75
N SER A 169 4.91 25.67 -22.63
CA SER A 169 5.72 26.89 -22.56
C SER A 169 7.23 26.67 -22.64
N VAL A 170 7.67 25.41 -22.72
CA VAL A 170 9.08 25.01 -22.72
C VAL A 170 9.39 24.15 -23.94
N PRO A 171 10.65 24.10 -24.41
CA PRO A 171 11.03 23.16 -25.46
C PRO A 171 10.77 21.71 -25.02
N ASP A 172 10.47 20.83 -25.97
CA ASP A 172 10.28 19.41 -25.70
C ASP A 172 11.62 18.75 -25.36
N LEU A 173 11.85 18.55 -24.06
CA LEU A 173 13.04 17.88 -23.53
C LEU A 173 12.88 16.36 -23.45
N TYR A 174 11.66 15.84 -23.57
CA TYR A 174 11.36 14.42 -23.46
C TYR A 174 10.32 14.01 -24.51
N PRO A 175 10.78 13.75 -25.75
CA PRO A 175 9.90 13.38 -26.84
C PRO A 175 9.05 12.15 -26.50
N ASN A 176 7.77 12.21 -26.86
CA ASN A 176 6.83 11.11 -26.67
C ASN A 176 6.70 10.61 -25.21
N ASN A 177 6.81 11.52 -24.24
CA ASN A 177 6.77 11.15 -22.83
C ASN A 177 5.44 10.46 -22.42
N ALA A 178 5.56 9.44 -21.56
CA ALA A 178 4.41 8.70 -21.04
C ALA A 178 3.63 9.53 -20.01
N TYR A 179 4.29 10.43 -19.29
CA TYR A 179 3.70 11.21 -18.21
C TYR A 179 2.54 12.10 -18.68
N THR A 180 2.69 12.82 -19.80
CA THR A 180 1.61 13.63 -20.38
C THR A 180 0.41 12.76 -20.77
N LYS A 181 0.64 11.61 -21.40
CA LYS A 181 -0.44 10.67 -21.80
C LYS A 181 -1.17 10.12 -20.58
N MET A 182 -0.43 9.73 -19.55
CA MET A 182 -1.00 9.27 -18.28
C MET A 182 -1.78 10.39 -17.58
N GLY A 183 -1.36 11.66 -17.70
CA GLY A 183 -2.09 12.81 -17.18
C GLY A 183 -3.49 12.95 -17.77
N VAL A 184 -3.63 12.71 -19.08
CA VAL A 184 -4.95 12.67 -19.74
C VAL A 184 -5.81 11.52 -19.20
N VAL A 185 -5.22 10.34 -19.00
CA VAL A 185 -5.92 9.20 -18.38
C VAL A 185 -6.35 9.53 -16.96
N LEU A 186 -5.49 10.17 -16.16
CA LEU A 186 -5.80 10.59 -14.80
C LEU A 186 -6.95 11.60 -14.76
N PHE A 187 -6.99 12.54 -15.71
CA PHE A 187 -8.10 13.48 -15.86
C PHE A 187 -9.42 12.73 -16.08
N VAL A 188 -9.45 11.82 -17.05
CA VAL A 188 -10.66 11.02 -17.37
C VAL A 188 -11.07 10.17 -16.17
N PHE A 189 -10.12 9.48 -15.52
CA PHE A 189 -10.40 8.66 -14.34
C PHE A 189 -10.95 9.49 -13.18
N THR A 190 -10.41 10.68 -12.95
CA THR A 190 -10.88 11.59 -11.89
C THR A 190 -12.32 12.04 -12.14
N VAL A 191 -12.65 12.42 -13.38
CA VAL A 191 -14.02 12.83 -13.74
C VAL A 191 -14.99 11.65 -13.64
N VAL A 192 -14.66 10.50 -14.21
CA VAL A 192 -15.51 9.29 -14.19
C VAL A 192 -15.69 8.79 -12.76
N HIS A 193 -14.65 8.80 -11.93
CA HIS A 193 -14.73 8.43 -10.52
C HIS A 193 -15.63 9.37 -9.73
N PHE A 194 -15.47 10.69 -9.92
CA PHE A 194 -16.32 11.67 -9.23
C PHE A 194 -17.80 11.52 -9.61
N VAL A 195 -18.10 11.42 -10.91
CA VAL A 195 -19.48 11.25 -11.41
C VAL A 195 -20.07 9.94 -10.91
N SER A 196 -19.34 8.82 -11.00
CA SER A 196 -19.82 7.52 -10.49
C SER A 196 -20.03 7.53 -8.98
N ALA A 197 -19.20 8.24 -8.20
CA ALA A 197 -19.39 8.40 -6.75
C ALA A 197 -20.69 9.14 -6.41
N VAL A 198 -21.00 10.23 -7.13
CA VAL A 198 -22.24 10.99 -6.93
C VAL A 198 -23.48 10.14 -7.28
N ILE A 199 -23.45 9.45 -8.42
CA ILE A 199 -24.54 8.56 -8.86
C ILE A 199 -24.71 7.40 -7.88
N TYR A 200 -23.62 6.79 -7.40
CA TYR A 200 -23.64 5.69 -6.43
C TYR A 200 -24.21 6.10 -5.07
N GLN A 201 -23.83 7.27 -4.56
CA GLN A 201 -24.39 7.78 -3.31
C GLN A 201 -25.88 8.14 -3.48
N GLY A 202 -26.24 8.71 -4.64
CA GLY A 202 -27.64 9.03 -4.99
C GLY A 202 -28.51 7.79 -5.13
N SER A 203 -28.05 6.72 -5.77
CA SER A 203 -28.83 5.49 -5.96
C SER A 203 -29.17 4.82 -4.63
N LYS A 204 -28.23 4.83 -3.67
CA LYS A 204 -28.47 4.39 -2.29
C LYS A 204 -29.49 5.26 -1.56
N PHE A 205 -29.46 6.57 -1.79
CA PHE A 205 -30.42 7.48 -1.19
C PHE A 205 -31.85 7.19 -1.66
N PHE A 206 -32.05 6.98 -2.96
CA PHE A 206 -33.39 6.69 -3.51
C PHE A 206 -33.89 5.28 -3.21
N ALA A 207 -33.01 4.31 -3.02
CA ALA A 207 -33.40 2.96 -2.59
C ALA A 207 -34.01 2.92 -1.18
N VAL A 208 -33.74 3.92 -0.34
CA VAL A 208 -34.19 4.00 1.07
C VAL A 208 -35.47 4.81 1.23
N LEU A 209 -35.86 5.63 0.24
CA LEU A 209 -37.12 6.37 0.30
C LEU A 209 -38.31 5.40 0.15
N PRO A 210 -39.25 5.37 1.11
CA PRO A 210 -40.47 4.58 0.96
C PRO A 210 -41.24 5.13 -0.25
N SER A 211 -41.52 4.26 -1.22
CA SER A 211 -42.38 4.57 -2.34
C SER A 211 -43.69 5.14 -1.81
N THR A 212 -43.98 6.41 -2.10
CA THR A 212 -45.33 6.95 -1.92
C THR A 212 -46.30 6.11 -2.74
N PRO A 213 -47.44 5.66 -2.18
CA PRO A 213 -48.35 4.70 -2.81
C PRO A 213 -49.24 5.36 -3.88
N ASN A 214 -48.66 6.16 -4.77
CA ASN A 214 -49.42 6.84 -5.81
C ASN A 214 -48.53 7.20 -7.00
N ASP A 215 -48.17 6.20 -7.81
CA ASP A 215 -48.21 6.33 -9.26
C ASP A 215 -47.98 4.97 -9.93
N ASN A 216 -49.06 4.44 -10.51
CA ASN A 216 -49.02 3.31 -11.43
C ASN A 216 -48.42 3.77 -12.75
N SER A 217 -47.10 3.72 -12.92
CA SER A 217 -46.50 3.58 -14.25
C SER A 217 -45.00 3.26 -14.21
N HIS A 218 -44.72 2.00 -14.52
CA HIS A 218 -43.53 1.46 -15.18
C HIS A 218 -42.18 1.41 -14.44
N ALA A 219 -41.70 0.15 -14.39
CA ALA A 219 -40.35 -0.35 -14.21
C ALA A 219 -39.84 -0.52 -12.77
N GLN A 220 -40.38 -1.53 -12.08
CA GLN A 220 -39.69 -2.18 -10.96
C GLN A 220 -39.34 -3.62 -11.37
N PHE A 221 -38.06 -3.86 -11.69
CA PHE A 221 -37.53 -5.22 -11.74
C PHE A 221 -37.20 -5.62 -10.30
N LEU A 222 -38.19 -6.20 -9.62
CA LEU A 222 -37.98 -6.94 -8.38
C LEU A 222 -37.31 -8.28 -8.73
N PRO A 223 -36.13 -8.60 -8.18
CA PRO A 223 -35.57 -9.94 -8.28
C PRO A 223 -36.59 -10.94 -7.71
N LEU A 224 -36.83 -12.02 -8.45
CA LEU A 224 -37.88 -13.02 -8.17
C LEU A 224 -37.75 -13.72 -6.79
N GLU A 225 -36.65 -13.54 -6.06
CA GLU A 225 -36.40 -14.14 -4.73
C GLU A 225 -37.22 -13.51 -3.60
N ASP A 226 -37.73 -12.28 -3.75
CA ASP A 226 -38.47 -11.60 -2.67
C ASP A 226 -39.98 -11.93 -2.64
N LEU A 227 -40.45 -12.66 -3.66
CA LEU A 227 -41.81 -13.22 -3.70
C LEU A 227 -41.90 -14.63 -3.11
N SER A 228 -40.82 -15.42 -3.11
CA SER A 228 -40.87 -16.77 -2.51
C SER A 228 -40.86 -16.74 -0.97
N ASN A 229 -40.40 -15.65 -0.35
CA ASN A 229 -40.33 -15.52 1.10
C ASN A 229 -41.62 -14.96 1.74
N LYS A 230 -42.58 -14.45 0.94
CA LYS A 230 -43.86 -13.95 1.47
C LYS A 230 -44.96 -15.00 1.59
N GLU A 231 -44.82 -16.17 0.96
CA GLU A 231 -45.85 -17.22 0.99
C GLU A 231 -45.61 -18.35 2.01
N HIS A 232 -44.55 -18.30 2.83
CA HIS A 232 -44.23 -19.40 3.77
C HIS A 232 -44.28 -19.08 5.27
N ASN A 233 -44.65 -17.87 5.69
CA ASN A 233 -44.87 -17.58 7.12
C ASN A 233 -46.35 -17.64 7.51
N LYS A 234 -46.91 -18.86 7.46
CA LYS A 234 -48.09 -19.23 8.27
C LYS A 234 -47.72 -20.44 9.13
N LYS A 235 -47.45 -20.15 10.40
CA LYS A 235 -47.26 -21.07 11.55
C LYS A 235 -46.00 -21.94 11.55
N HIS A 236 -45.05 -21.59 12.42
CA HIS A 236 -44.55 -22.47 13.48
C HIS A 236 -43.65 -21.68 14.45
N GLU A 237 -44.02 -21.67 15.73
CA GLU A 237 -43.09 -21.47 16.84
C GLU A 237 -42.04 -22.58 16.81
N VAL A 238 -40.75 -22.23 16.86
CA VAL A 238 -39.71 -22.95 17.63
C VAL A 238 -38.59 -21.95 17.97
N ASN A 239 -38.20 -21.98 19.24
CA ASN A 239 -37.15 -21.20 19.90
C ASN A 239 -35.77 -21.30 19.22
N SER A 240 -35.01 -20.20 19.17
CA SER A 240 -33.70 -20.02 19.86
C SER A 240 -32.91 -18.80 19.36
N THR A 241 -32.63 -17.90 20.31
CA THR A 241 -31.37 -17.16 20.59
C THR A 241 -30.46 -16.71 19.44
N SER A 242 -30.35 -15.38 19.26
CA SER A 242 -29.05 -14.71 19.03
C SER A 242 -29.17 -13.23 19.40
N SER A 243 -28.63 -12.89 20.58
CA SER A 243 -28.39 -11.54 21.05
C SER A 243 -26.94 -11.16 20.79
N THR A 244 -26.72 -10.04 20.10
CA THR A 244 -25.44 -9.32 20.09
C THR A 244 -25.40 -8.34 21.27
N LEU A 245 -24.53 -8.56 22.25
CA LEU A 245 -24.09 -7.47 23.15
C LEU A 245 -22.78 -7.83 23.87
N PHE A 246 -21.68 -7.24 23.42
CA PHE A 246 -20.49 -7.04 24.24
C PHE A 246 -20.11 -5.57 24.15
N ASP A 247 -20.67 -4.79 25.08
CA ASP A 247 -20.10 -3.53 25.53
C ASP A 247 -19.09 -3.85 26.63
N TYR A 248 -17.89 -3.27 26.55
CA TYR A 248 -16.87 -3.38 27.58
C TYR A 248 -16.60 -1.99 28.17
N GLU A 249 -17.21 -1.71 29.32
CA GLU A 249 -16.89 -0.53 30.12
C GLU A 249 -15.59 -0.74 30.92
N THR A 250 -14.78 0.31 30.90
CA THR A 250 -13.49 0.43 31.57
C THR A 250 -13.70 0.77 33.04
N ARG A 251 -13.12 -0.05 33.94
CA ARG A 251 -13.03 0.24 35.37
C ARG A 251 -11.95 1.30 35.62
N ASP A 252 -12.36 2.46 36.08
CA ASP A 252 -11.51 3.33 36.90
C ASP A 252 -12.17 3.62 38.25
N SER A 253 -11.33 3.57 39.27
CA SER A 253 -11.62 3.69 40.69
C SER A 253 -12.18 5.05 41.09
N HIS A 254 -13.23 5.08 41.93
CA HIS A 254 -13.27 5.96 43.11
C HIS A 254 -14.36 5.57 44.12
N SER A 255 -13.94 5.44 45.36
CA SER A 255 -14.72 5.28 46.59
C SER A 255 -15.74 6.40 46.84
N LYS A 256 -16.94 6.07 47.35
CA LYS A 256 -17.57 6.67 48.56
C LYS A 256 -19.00 6.12 48.79
N GLN A 257 -19.11 5.22 49.77
CA GLN A 257 -19.93 5.39 50.98
C GLN A 257 -21.36 5.96 50.82
N PHE A 258 -22.39 5.10 50.83
CA PHE A 258 -23.60 5.35 51.62
C PHE A 258 -24.32 4.04 52.00
N ARG A 259 -24.98 4.08 53.16
CA ARG A 259 -25.44 2.99 54.03
C ARG A 259 -26.95 3.10 54.19
N SER A 260 -27.69 1.99 54.08
CA SER A 260 -28.80 1.57 54.98
C SER A 260 -29.48 0.31 54.40
N GLN A 261 -29.48 -0.86 55.02
CA GLN A 261 -30.09 -1.28 56.30
C GLN A 261 -31.53 -1.80 56.13
N TYR A 262 -31.69 -3.12 56.36
CA TYR A 262 -32.84 -3.96 56.82
C TYR A 262 -32.95 -5.24 55.97
N ARG A 263 -32.52 -6.42 56.48
CA ARG A 263 -33.20 -7.39 57.39
C ARG A 263 -34.40 -8.09 56.72
N ASP A 264 -34.73 -9.37 56.92
CA ASP A 264 -34.15 -10.58 57.54
C ASP A 264 -35.17 -11.73 57.26
N SER A 265 -34.74 -12.99 57.46
CA SER A 265 -35.52 -14.25 57.65
C SER A 265 -36.16 -14.93 56.41
N LEU A 266 -35.79 -16.17 56.00
CA LEU A 266 -35.69 -17.53 56.59
C LEU A 266 -37.00 -18.35 56.65
N ASN A 267 -36.91 -19.56 56.05
CA ASN A 267 -37.62 -20.83 56.33
C ASN A 267 -39.12 -20.94 55.99
N SER A 268 -39.73 -22.10 55.76
CA SER A 268 -39.42 -23.42 55.18
C SER A 268 -40.75 -24.19 55.24
N SER A 269 -40.96 -25.15 54.34
CA SER A 269 -41.70 -26.43 54.55
C SER A 269 -43.23 -26.45 54.81
N PHE A 270 -43.92 -27.14 53.89
CA PHE A 270 -44.76 -28.35 54.11
C PHE A 270 -46.29 -28.24 54.33
N GLN A 271 -46.97 -29.05 53.51
CA GLN A 271 -48.13 -29.94 53.76
C GLN A 271 -49.54 -29.59 53.23
N LEU A 272 -50.12 -30.64 52.63
CA LEU A 272 -51.42 -30.82 51.97
C LEU A 272 -52.58 -30.98 52.96
N ASP A 273 -53.82 -30.63 52.56
CA ASP A 273 -54.98 -31.54 52.64
C ASP A 273 -56.22 -31.00 51.87
N ASP A 274 -57.04 -31.93 51.38
CA ASP A 274 -58.26 -31.77 50.59
C ASP A 274 -59.52 -31.52 51.46
N ARG A 275 -60.55 -30.80 50.91
CA ARG A 275 -61.98 -31.19 50.99
C ARG A 275 -62.97 -30.21 50.32
N GLU A 276 -63.92 -30.80 49.61
CA GLU A 276 -65.08 -30.22 48.90
C GLU A 276 -66.23 -29.75 49.81
N ALA A 277 -67.02 -28.74 49.38
CA ALA A 277 -68.48 -28.82 49.19
C ALA A 277 -69.18 -27.46 48.85
N ASN A 278 -69.93 -27.48 47.73
CA ASN A 278 -71.25 -26.86 47.45
C ASN A 278 -71.45 -25.35 47.12
N PHE A 279 -71.67 -25.13 45.81
CA PHE A 279 -72.93 -24.68 45.15
C PHE A 279 -73.39 -23.20 45.19
N SER A 280 -73.29 -22.53 44.04
CA SER A 280 -74.40 -21.74 43.44
C SER A 280 -74.19 -21.55 41.93
N ILE A 281 -75.22 -21.90 41.16
CA ILE A 281 -75.36 -21.84 39.69
C ILE A 281 -75.91 -20.44 39.29
N ASP A 282 -75.29 -19.70 38.36
CA ASP A 282 -75.81 -19.50 36.99
C ASP A 282 -75.04 -18.48 36.12
N ASN A 283 -74.77 -18.95 34.90
CA ASN A 283 -74.72 -18.31 33.58
C ASN A 283 -73.78 -17.14 33.19
N SER A 284 -72.86 -17.56 32.32
CA SER A 284 -72.62 -17.11 30.93
C SER A 284 -71.59 -16.01 30.62
N SER A 285 -70.49 -16.53 30.06
CA SER A 285 -69.80 -16.12 28.82
C SER A 285 -68.42 -15.48 28.97
N ASN A 286 -67.43 -16.37 28.82
CA ASN A 286 -66.10 -16.20 28.25
C ASN A 286 -65.15 -15.21 28.94
N GLY A 287 -64.31 -15.79 29.80
CA GLY A 287 -63.18 -15.12 30.40
C GLY A 287 -62.00 -14.91 29.45
N THR A 288 -61.10 -14.02 29.85
CA THR A 288 -59.65 -14.28 29.93
C THR A 288 -58.98 -13.10 30.65
N ILE A 289 -58.66 -13.37 31.92
CA ILE A 289 -57.44 -13.06 32.66
C ILE A 289 -56.65 -11.78 32.28
N HIS A 290 -56.64 -10.91 33.29
CA HIS A 290 -55.76 -9.80 33.61
C HIS A 290 -54.28 -9.91 33.23
N ASP A 291 -53.81 -8.80 32.64
CA ASP A 291 -52.65 -7.98 33.03
C ASP A 291 -51.32 -8.67 33.40
N VAL A 292 -50.37 -8.59 32.46
CA VAL A 292 -48.92 -8.59 32.73
C VAL A 292 -48.27 -7.50 31.87
N PRO A 293 -47.26 -6.75 32.37
CA PRO A 293 -46.90 -5.42 31.87
C PRO A 293 -46.22 -5.45 30.50
N SER A 294 -46.53 -4.44 29.67
CA SER A 294 -45.85 -4.15 28.41
C SER A 294 -44.41 -3.69 28.64
N ILE A 295 -43.45 -4.44 28.09
CA ILE A 295 -42.03 -4.07 27.98
C ILE A 295 -41.74 -3.72 26.50
N PRO A 296 -40.90 -2.72 26.21
CA PRO A 296 -40.94 -1.95 24.96
C PRO A 296 -40.56 -2.76 23.73
N SER A 297 -41.24 -2.51 22.61
CA SER A 297 -40.81 -2.90 21.28
C SER A 297 -39.43 -2.30 21.00
N GLN A 298 -38.40 -3.14 20.94
CA GLN A 298 -37.06 -2.71 20.57
C GLN A 298 -37.01 -2.48 19.06
N ASP A 299 -36.74 -1.22 18.71
CA ASP A 299 -36.64 -0.69 17.38
C ASP A 299 -35.76 -1.56 16.48
N HIS A 300 -36.24 -1.84 15.27
CA HIS A 300 -35.32 -2.06 14.16
C HIS A 300 -34.39 -0.84 14.10
N ASP A 301 -33.08 -1.07 14.20
CA ASP A 301 -32.02 -0.10 13.87
C ASP A 301 -32.14 0.31 12.40
N SER A 302 -33.17 1.09 12.13
CA SER A 302 -33.31 1.93 10.96
C SER A 302 -32.35 3.07 11.21
N TYR A 303 -31.08 2.84 10.86
CA TYR A 303 -30.10 3.91 10.74
C TYR A 303 -30.63 4.88 9.69
N SER A 304 -31.43 5.83 10.14
CA SER A 304 -31.92 6.94 9.35
C SER A 304 -30.66 7.66 8.88
N TYR A 305 -30.36 7.54 7.58
CA TYR A 305 -29.45 8.46 6.91
C TYR A 305 -30.05 9.85 7.12
N LYS A 306 -29.65 10.54 8.19
CA LYS A 306 -29.86 11.98 8.34
C LYS A 306 -29.00 12.63 7.28
N VAL A 307 -29.55 12.71 6.07
CA VAL A 307 -28.94 13.38 4.94
C VAL A 307 -28.99 14.87 5.21
N ASP A 308 -27.82 15.51 5.22
CA ASP A 308 -27.73 16.96 5.31
C ASP A 308 -28.47 17.59 4.12
N GLY A 309 -29.21 18.68 4.36
CA GLY A 309 -30.07 19.32 3.37
C GLY A 309 -29.37 19.76 2.07
N ALA A 310 -28.04 19.80 2.01
CA ALA A 310 -27.28 20.10 0.80
C ALA A 310 -27.25 18.93 -0.21
N LEU A 311 -27.06 17.69 0.25
CA LEU A 311 -27.15 16.50 -0.62
C LEU A 311 -28.58 16.23 -1.03
N GLN A 312 -29.53 16.49 -0.11
CA GLN A 312 -30.96 16.40 -0.41
C GLN A 312 -31.35 17.34 -1.56
N ARG A 313 -30.92 18.61 -1.54
CA ARG A 313 -31.17 19.58 -2.63
C ARG A 313 -30.54 19.20 -3.97
N LEU A 314 -29.39 18.51 -3.97
CA LEU A 314 -28.77 18.03 -5.20
C LEU A 314 -29.55 16.85 -5.79
N PHE A 315 -30.06 15.95 -4.96
CA PHE A 315 -30.83 14.79 -5.38
C PHE A 315 -32.31 15.10 -5.65
N GLU A 316 -32.85 16.21 -5.16
CA GLU A 316 -34.18 16.72 -5.53
C GLU A 316 -34.30 17.08 -7.03
N VAL A 317 -33.18 17.15 -7.76
CA VAL A 317 -33.17 17.41 -9.20
C VAL A 317 -33.65 16.16 -9.98
N PRO A 318 -34.79 16.22 -10.71
CA PRO A 318 -35.47 15.03 -11.24
C PRO A 318 -34.65 14.19 -12.23
N TRP A 319 -33.78 14.82 -13.02
CA TRP A 319 -32.95 14.09 -13.99
C TRP A 319 -31.80 13.33 -13.31
N ILE A 320 -31.26 13.85 -12.19
CA ILE A 320 -30.22 13.17 -11.40
C ILE A 320 -30.81 11.91 -10.75
N ALA A 321 -32.04 12.01 -10.23
CA ALA A 321 -32.75 10.86 -9.65
C ALA A 321 -32.98 9.73 -10.67
N ARG A 322 -33.43 10.07 -11.88
CA ARG A 322 -33.64 9.08 -12.96
C ARG A 322 -32.34 8.39 -13.39
N ILE A 323 -31.25 9.15 -13.51
CA ILE A 323 -29.92 8.61 -13.85
C ILE A 323 -29.39 7.73 -12.71
N ALA A 324 -29.56 8.15 -11.46
CA ALA A 324 -29.11 7.39 -10.29
C ALA A 324 -29.76 6.01 -10.19
N VAL A 325 -31.08 5.92 -10.45
CA VAL A 325 -31.81 4.65 -10.41
C VAL A 325 -31.45 3.78 -11.63
N SER A 326 -31.35 4.36 -12.83
CA SER A 326 -31.07 3.60 -14.06
C SER A 326 -29.62 3.10 -14.16
N LEU A 327 -28.65 3.90 -13.73
CA LEU A 327 -27.21 3.59 -13.85
C LEU A 327 -26.57 3.16 -12.51
N GLY A 328 -27.34 3.04 -11.42
CA GLY A 328 -26.79 2.78 -10.09
C GLY A 328 -25.93 1.52 -9.97
N SER A 329 -26.31 0.44 -10.67
CA SER A 329 -25.53 -0.81 -10.69
C SER A 329 -24.18 -0.65 -11.39
N VAL A 330 -24.17 -0.03 -12.59
CA VAL A 330 -22.95 0.25 -13.35
C VAL A 330 -22.06 1.23 -12.58
N ALA A 331 -22.64 2.29 -12.03
CA ALA A 331 -21.92 3.27 -11.21
C ALA A 331 -21.30 2.64 -9.96
N SER A 332 -21.97 1.68 -9.31
CA SER A 332 -21.40 0.93 -8.18
C SER A 332 -20.15 0.15 -8.58
N VAL A 333 -20.18 -0.54 -9.71
CA VAL A 333 -19.01 -1.30 -10.21
C VAL A 333 -17.85 -0.37 -10.53
N VAL A 334 -18.11 0.69 -11.31
CA VAL A 334 -17.10 1.69 -11.70
C VAL A 334 -16.54 2.41 -10.48
N PHE A 335 -17.39 2.81 -9.54
CA PHE A 335 -16.99 3.45 -8.29
C PHE A 335 -16.06 2.56 -7.46
N ASN A 336 -16.45 1.31 -7.21
CA ASN A 336 -15.65 0.39 -6.41
C ASN A 336 -14.29 0.10 -7.08
N LEU A 337 -14.28 -0.02 -8.41
CA LEU A 337 -13.05 -0.21 -9.18
C LEU A 337 -12.14 1.01 -9.11
N LEU A 338 -12.64 2.20 -9.44
CA LEU A 338 -11.82 3.42 -9.51
C LEU A 338 -11.43 3.97 -8.13
N ASN A 339 -12.25 3.76 -7.09
CA ASN A 339 -11.93 4.24 -5.75
C ASN A 339 -10.62 3.64 -5.23
N PHE A 340 -10.35 2.34 -5.46
CA PHE A 340 -9.02 1.80 -5.18
C PHE A 340 -8.07 1.92 -6.39
N GLY A 341 -8.59 1.85 -7.61
CA GLY A 341 -7.81 1.89 -8.84
C GLY A 341 -6.98 3.17 -9.01
N ILE A 342 -7.53 4.35 -8.66
CA ILE A 342 -6.81 5.61 -8.73
C ILE A 342 -5.62 5.65 -7.75
N PHE A 343 -5.74 5.02 -6.57
CA PHE A 343 -4.60 4.91 -5.64
C PHE A 343 -3.43 4.16 -6.28
N PHE A 344 -3.72 3.01 -6.90
CA PHE A 344 -2.70 2.23 -7.62
C PHE A 344 -2.18 2.96 -8.86
N PHE A 345 -3.04 3.72 -9.54
CA PHE A 345 -2.61 4.56 -10.65
C PHE A 345 -1.59 5.62 -10.18
N PHE A 346 -1.82 6.27 -9.02
CA PHE A 346 -0.86 7.22 -8.46
C PHE A 346 0.48 6.58 -8.10
N LEU A 347 0.50 5.33 -7.60
CA LEU A 347 1.75 4.59 -7.34
C LEU A 347 2.62 4.43 -8.59
N ILE A 348 2.04 4.47 -9.79
CA ILE A 348 2.76 4.39 -11.08
C ILE A 348 3.00 5.79 -11.65
N TYR A 349 1.99 6.66 -11.59
CA TYR A 349 2.04 8.01 -12.15
C TYR A 349 3.10 8.88 -11.47
N PHE A 350 3.23 8.79 -10.14
CA PHE A 350 4.15 9.63 -9.38
C PHE A 350 5.62 9.33 -9.69
N PRO A 351 6.11 8.06 -9.66
CA PRO A 351 7.46 7.75 -10.13
C PRO A 351 7.68 8.11 -11.60
N THR A 352 6.69 7.89 -12.47
CA THR A 352 6.79 8.29 -13.89
C THR A 352 6.99 9.79 -14.04
N GLY A 353 6.32 10.61 -13.22
CA GLY A 353 6.52 12.05 -13.17
C GLY A 353 7.92 12.43 -12.70
N VAL A 354 8.45 11.77 -11.67
CA VAL A 354 9.83 11.97 -11.21
C VAL A 354 10.82 11.68 -12.35
N ALA A 355 10.64 10.58 -13.08
CA ALA A 355 11.49 10.23 -14.22
C ALA A 355 11.43 11.26 -15.35
N VAL A 356 10.23 11.57 -15.84
CA VAL A 356 10.06 12.46 -17.00
C VAL A 356 10.46 13.90 -16.68
N LEU A 357 10.05 14.44 -15.52
CA LEU A 357 10.36 15.83 -15.15
C LEU A 357 11.85 16.06 -14.91
N ASN A 358 12.60 15.02 -14.52
CA ASN A 358 14.05 15.06 -14.39
C ASN A 358 14.79 14.58 -15.65
N CYS A 359 14.08 14.30 -16.74
CA CYS A 359 14.66 13.77 -17.99
C CYS A 359 15.49 12.48 -17.80
N LEU A 360 15.07 11.61 -16.87
CA LEU A 360 15.72 10.33 -16.59
C LEU A 360 15.24 9.26 -17.57
N GLY A 361 16.12 8.32 -17.95
CA GLY A 361 15.74 7.16 -18.74
C GLY A 361 15.51 7.44 -20.22
N MET A 362 16.24 8.39 -20.80
CA MET A 362 16.21 8.64 -22.25
C MET A 362 17.01 7.57 -23.02
N ALA A 363 16.62 7.33 -24.27
CA ALA A 363 17.24 6.35 -25.16
C ALA A 363 17.40 4.98 -24.50
N ASN A 364 18.60 4.39 -24.55
CA ASN A 364 18.86 3.02 -24.07
C ASN A 364 18.81 2.91 -22.53
N THR A 365 18.83 4.02 -21.79
CA THR A 365 18.77 4.01 -20.31
C THR A 365 17.37 3.77 -19.77
N VAL A 366 16.33 3.77 -20.63
CA VAL A 366 14.93 3.54 -20.23
C VAL A 366 14.71 2.16 -19.61
N PHE A 367 15.40 1.13 -20.11
CA PHE A 367 15.24 -0.24 -19.62
C PHE A 367 15.87 -0.41 -18.23
N ASN A 368 17.03 0.20 -18.00
CA ASN A 368 17.65 0.26 -16.67
C ASN A 368 16.72 0.98 -15.69
N LEU A 369 16.21 2.16 -16.06
CA LEU A 369 15.29 2.94 -15.23
C LEU A 369 14.03 2.12 -14.87
N LEU A 370 13.39 1.53 -15.88
CA LEU A 370 12.14 0.80 -15.71
C LEU A 370 12.34 -0.44 -14.83
N ALA A 371 13.44 -1.18 -15.01
CA ALA A 371 13.74 -2.36 -14.19
C ALA A 371 13.83 -2.01 -12.70
N HIS A 372 14.55 -0.94 -12.35
CA HIS A 372 14.71 -0.49 -10.97
C HIS A 372 13.40 0.09 -10.40
N PHE A 373 12.68 0.91 -11.17
CA PHE A 373 11.44 1.53 -10.71
C PHE A 373 10.34 0.49 -10.48
N ILE A 374 10.19 -0.49 -11.38
CA ILE A 374 9.21 -1.58 -11.20
C ILE A 374 9.62 -2.48 -10.03
N LYS A 375 10.85 -3.00 -10.03
CA LYS A 375 11.30 -3.94 -8.99
C LYS A 375 11.33 -3.28 -7.61
N GLY A 376 11.90 -2.07 -7.50
CA GLY A 376 11.90 -1.27 -6.29
C GLY A 376 10.48 -0.90 -5.84
N GLY A 377 9.61 -0.51 -6.78
CA GLY A 377 8.20 -0.21 -6.53
C GLY A 377 7.39 -1.40 -6.00
N VAL A 378 7.70 -2.63 -6.42
CA VAL A 378 7.08 -3.86 -5.88
C VAL A 378 7.47 -4.06 -4.41
N PHE A 379 8.74 -3.95 -4.05
CA PHE A 379 9.18 -4.05 -2.65
C PHE A 379 8.63 -2.93 -1.78
N PHE A 380 8.60 -1.71 -2.31
CA PHE A 380 7.99 -0.56 -1.65
C PHE A 380 6.50 -0.80 -1.39
N SER A 381 5.75 -1.28 -2.39
CA SER A 381 4.33 -1.60 -2.27
C SER A 381 4.07 -2.74 -1.28
N LEU A 382 4.96 -3.75 -1.23
CA LEU A 382 4.89 -4.82 -0.24
C LEU A 382 5.13 -4.30 1.19
N GLY A 383 6.06 -3.36 1.37
CA GLY A 383 6.28 -2.67 2.64
C GLY A 383 5.07 -1.83 3.07
N LEU A 384 4.46 -1.11 2.13
CA LEU A 384 3.21 -0.36 2.36
C LEU A 384 2.06 -1.30 2.77
N LEU A 385 1.93 -2.44 2.10
CA LEU A 385 0.92 -3.45 2.43
C LEU A 385 1.16 -4.08 3.80
N SER A 386 2.42 -4.39 4.14
CA SER A 386 2.80 -4.91 5.46
C SER A 386 2.46 -3.93 6.58
N LEU A 387 2.75 -2.63 6.39
CA LEU A 387 2.38 -1.60 7.36
C LEU A 387 0.86 -1.42 7.47
N ALA A 388 0.14 -1.45 6.35
CA ALA A 388 -1.31 -1.38 6.34
C ALA A 388 -1.92 -2.56 7.10
N ARG A 389 -1.40 -3.79 6.94
CA ARG A 389 -1.80 -4.98 7.71
C ARG A 389 -1.54 -4.78 9.20
N TYR A 390 -0.37 -4.26 9.58
CA TYR A 390 -0.05 -3.96 10.99
C TYR A 390 -1.06 -2.98 11.62
N CYS A 391 -1.51 -2.00 10.85
CA CYS A 391 -2.53 -1.04 11.28
C CYS A 391 -3.97 -1.60 11.23
N GLY A 392 -4.17 -2.90 11.02
CA GLY A 392 -5.50 -3.53 10.96
C GLY A 392 -6.19 -3.43 9.59
N GLY A 393 -5.45 -3.09 8.54
CA GLY A 393 -5.91 -3.21 7.16
C GLY A 393 -6.25 -4.66 6.82
N PHE A 394 -7.33 -4.86 6.06
CA PHE A 394 -7.75 -6.19 5.58
C PHE A 394 -8.09 -7.22 6.67
N GLN A 395 -8.46 -6.77 7.88
CA GLN A 395 -8.88 -7.63 9.00
C GLN A 395 -10.00 -8.64 8.63
N LYS A 396 -10.99 -8.23 7.82
CA LYS A 396 -12.07 -9.14 7.36
C LYS A 396 -11.55 -10.30 6.49
N LEU A 397 -10.41 -10.14 5.83
CA LEU A 397 -9.75 -11.22 5.08
C LEU A 397 -8.83 -12.08 5.96
N GLY A 398 -8.65 -11.72 7.24
CA GLY A 398 -7.67 -12.34 8.14
C GLY A 398 -6.22 -11.93 7.85
N TRP A 399 -6.00 -10.98 6.94
CA TRP A 399 -4.66 -10.61 6.50
C TRP A 399 -3.87 -9.79 7.53
N ALA A 400 -4.53 -9.26 8.56
CA ALA A 400 -3.89 -8.59 9.69
C ALA A 400 -3.51 -9.58 10.81
N TRP A 401 -3.12 -10.81 10.43
CA TRP A 401 -2.75 -11.89 11.35
C TRP A 401 -3.82 -12.17 12.42
N ASN A 402 -5.08 -12.05 12.04
CA ASN A 402 -6.25 -12.22 12.89
C ASN A 402 -7.12 -13.37 12.37
N TYR A 403 -7.85 -14.02 13.25
CA TYR A 403 -8.81 -15.02 12.83
C TYR A 403 -9.94 -14.33 12.06
N SER A 404 -10.43 -15.00 11.02
CA SER A 404 -11.56 -14.51 10.23
C SER A 404 -12.35 -15.67 9.64
N PHE A 405 -13.61 -15.40 9.33
CA PHE A 405 -14.52 -16.33 8.70
C PHE A 405 -15.46 -15.61 7.72
N ILE A 406 -15.99 -16.38 6.78
CA ILE A 406 -17.02 -15.94 5.84
C ILE A 406 -18.30 -16.74 6.11
N ASN A 407 -19.39 -16.01 6.33
CA ASN A 407 -20.71 -16.60 6.54
C ASN A 407 -21.35 -17.03 5.22
N ARG A 408 -22.27 -18.00 5.30
CA ARG A 408 -22.98 -18.53 4.11
C ARG A 408 -23.70 -17.44 3.31
N TYR A 409 -24.26 -16.44 4.00
CA TYR A 409 -24.99 -15.33 3.39
C TYR A 409 -24.05 -14.34 2.67
N GLU A 410 -22.95 -13.93 3.32
CA GLU A 410 -21.97 -12.99 2.76
C GLU A 410 -21.31 -13.51 1.46
N LYS A 411 -21.18 -14.82 1.33
CA LYS A 411 -20.54 -15.44 0.16
C LYS A 411 -21.31 -15.20 -1.14
N LYS A 412 -22.63 -14.99 -1.08
CA LYS A 412 -23.45 -14.73 -2.28
C LYS A 412 -23.28 -13.29 -2.80
N ASP A 413 -23.03 -12.33 -1.90
CA ASP A 413 -23.06 -10.90 -2.21
C ASP A 413 -21.74 -10.38 -2.81
N SER A 414 -20.63 -11.08 -2.62
CA SER A 414 -19.30 -10.64 -3.05
C SER A 414 -18.65 -11.60 -4.03
N ILE A 415 -18.27 -11.09 -5.22
CA ILE A 415 -17.50 -11.82 -6.23
C ILE A 415 -16.20 -12.38 -5.62
N TRP A 416 -15.52 -11.60 -4.78
CA TRP A 416 -14.28 -12.01 -4.13
C TRP A 416 -14.48 -13.20 -3.17
N PHE A 417 -15.57 -13.22 -2.43
CA PHE A 417 -15.88 -14.33 -1.51
C PHE A 417 -16.30 -15.60 -2.26
N ARG A 418 -16.82 -15.47 -3.48
CA ARG A 418 -17.12 -16.61 -4.36
C ARG A 418 -15.87 -17.31 -4.89
N PHE A 419 -14.78 -16.57 -5.08
CA PHE A 419 -13.50 -17.12 -5.55
C PHE A 419 -12.65 -17.79 -4.44
N GLN A 420 -13.10 -17.78 -3.19
CA GLN A 420 -12.38 -18.45 -2.10
C GLN A 420 -12.42 -19.98 -2.26
N PRO A 421 -11.33 -20.70 -1.94
CA PRO A 421 -11.27 -22.16 -2.02
C PRO A 421 -12.29 -22.81 -1.06
N ARG A 422 -12.51 -24.13 -1.12
CA ARG A 422 -13.46 -24.78 -0.21
C ARG A 422 -12.93 -24.75 1.23
N ASN A 423 -13.79 -24.38 2.19
CA ASN A 423 -13.59 -24.43 3.64
C ASN A 423 -12.48 -23.53 4.22
N VAL A 424 -11.57 -22.99 3.40
CA VAL A 424 -10.43 -22.15 3.85
C VAL A 424 -10.43 -20.83 3.09
N MET A 425 -9.85 -19.78 3.67
CA MET A 425 -9.65 -18.49 3.00
C MET A 425 -8.22 -18.36 2.43
N ILE A 426 -8.06 -17.59 1.35
CA ILE A 426 -6.75 -17.29 0.75
C ILE A 426 -5.93 -16.42 1.71
N THR A 427 -4.76 -16.93 2.09
CA THR A 427 -3.78 -16.26 2.94
C THR A 427 -2.94 -15.27 2.12
N MET A 428 -2.32 -14.30 2.81
CA MET A 428 -1.36 -13.40 2.17
C MET A 428 -0.13 -14.16 1.66
N GLU A 429 0.30 -15.17 2.40
CA GLU A 429 1.47 -15.98 2.06
C GLU A 429 1.23 -16.82 0.80
N MET A 430 -0.01 -17.23 0.51
CA MET A 430 -0.41 -17.84 -0.77
C MET A 430 -0.34 -16.85 -1.92
N LEU A 431 -0.82 -15.62 -1.71
CA LEU A 431 -0.78 -14.57 -2.72
C LEU A 431 0.68 -14.17 -3.03
N GLU A 432 1.51 -13.97 -2.01
CA GLU A 432 2.94 -13.68 -2.15
C GLU A 432 3.69 -14.81 -2.86
N SER A 433 3.49 -16.08 -2.47
CA SER A 433 4.11 -17.23 -3.12
C SER A 433 3.70 -17.37 -4.59
N SER A 434 2.42 -17.12 -4.89
CA SER A 434 1.89 -17.16 -6.26
C SER A 434 2.47 -16.04 -7.13
N LEU A 435 2.61 -14.83 -6.58
CA LEU A 435 3.25 -13.70 -7.28
C LEU A 435 4.73 -13.95 -7.54
N ILE A 436 5.45 -14.51 -6.56
CA ILE A 436 6.86 -14.91 -6.71
C ILE A 436 7.02 -15.93 -7.84
N LEU A 437 6.16 -16.96 -7.86
CA LEU A 437 6.16 -17.97 -8.91
C LEU A 437 5.86 -17.35 -10.29
N PHE A 438 4.81 -16.53 -10.38
CA PHE A 438 4.43 -15.87 -11.62
C PHE A 438 5.55 -14.95 -12.15
N TYR A 439 6.15 -14.17 -11.27
CA TYR A 439 7.29 -13.33 -11.63
C TYR A 439 8.49 -14.16 -12.08
N GLY A 440 8.86 -15.22 -11.35
CA GLY A 440 9.95 -16.11 -11.75
C GLY A 440 9.73 -16.70 -13.14
N CYS A 441 8.53 -17.24 -13.40
CA CYS A 441 8.19 -17.85 -14.69
C CYS A 441 8.24 -16.86 -15.86
N THR A 442 7.87 -15.59 -15.64
CA THR A 442 7.87 -14.57 -16.68
C THR A 442 9.25 -13.93 -16.88
N ASN A 443 10.01 -13.74 -15.79
CA ASN A 443 11.29 -13.02 -15.82
C ASN A 443 12.42 -13.79 -16.52
N VAL A 444 12.39 -15.14 -16.52
CA VAL A 444 13.36 -15.96 -17.30
C VAL A 444 13.34 -15.58 -18.78
N PHE A 445 12.17 -15.29 -19.34
CA PHE A 445 12.03 -14.94 -20.75
C PHE A 445 12.30 -13.46 -21.04
N MET A 446 12.04 -12.57 -20.08
CA MET A 446 12.25 -11.13 -20.25
C MET A 446 13.74 -10.74 -20.25
N GLU A 447 14.58 -11.45 -19.52
CA GLU A 447 16.01 -11.12 -19.42
C GLU A 447 16.77 -11.36 -20.74
N HIS A 448 16.42 -12.40 -21.49
CA HIS A 448 17.03 -12.68 -22.79
C HIS A 448 16.59 -11.69 -23.88
N LEU A 449 15.40 -11.10 -23.76
CA LEU A 449 14.86 -10.15 -24.73
C LEU A 449 15.52 -8.76 -24.67
N SER A 450 16.26 -8.47 -23.59
CA SER A 450 16.88 -7.16 -23.39
C SER A 450 18.26 -7.02 -24.04
N ASN A 451 18.85 -8.10 -24.59
CA ASN A 451 20.18 -8.06 -25.18
C ASN A 451 20.11 -7.82 -26.70
N PRO A 452 20.57 -6.67 -27.23
CA PRO A 452 20.42 -6.31 -28.65
C PRO A 452 21.08 -7.29 -29.63
N GLY A 453 22.07 -8.06 -29.17
CA GLY A 453 22.79 -9.05 -29.98
C GLY A 453 22.25 -10.49 -29.87
N GLY A 454 21.30 -10.76 -28.97
CA GLY A 454 20.78 -12.12 -28.71
C GLY A 454 21.78 -13.11 -28.10
N GLU A 455 23.04 -12.70 -27.86
CA GLU A 455 24.05 -13.51 -27.19
C GLU A 455 23.88 -13.47 -25.66
N TRP A 456 24.25 -14.56 -24.97
CA TRP A 456 24.18 -14.63 -23.51
C TRP A 456 25.42 -13.97 -22.88
N ALA A 457 25.23 -12.84 -22.20
CA ALA A 457 26.27 -12.25 -21.37
C ALA A 457 26.35 -12.92 -19.99
N ALA A 458 27.50 -12.82 -19.31
CA ALA A 458 27.67 -13.31 -17.94
C ALA A 458 26.66 -12.66 -16.97
N LYS A 459 26.35 -11.37 -17.20
CA LYS A 459 25.30 -10.64 -16.50
C LYS A 459 23.93 -11.30 -16.70
N ASP A 460 23.59 -11.71 -17.91
CA ASP A 460 22.29 -12.33 -18.23
C ASP A 460 22.15 -13.68 -17.51
N LEU A 461 23.24 -14.47 -17.47
CA LEU A 461 23.26 -15.74 -16.75
C LEU A 461 23.11 -15.55 -15.23
N GLN A 462 23.70 -14.50 -14.65
CA GLN A 462 23.50 -14.14 -13.24
C GLN A 462 22.03 -13.78 -12.97
N HIS A 463 21.41 -12.94 -13.79
CA HIS A 463 20.01 -12.55 -13.61
C HIS A 463 19.03 -13.72 -13.84
N VAL A 464 19.30 -14.60 -14.81
CA VAL A 464 18.51 -15.82 -15.04
C VAL A 464 18.64 -16.80 -13.87
N SER A 465 19.82 -16.92 -13.25
CA SER A 465 19.99 -17.77 -12.05
C SER A 465 19.08 -17.34 -10.89
N ILE A 466 18.86 -16.04 -10.72
CA ILE A 466 17.92 -15.48 -9.72
C ILE A 466 16.48 -15.80 -10.12
N ALA A 467 16.15 -15.73 -11.41
CA ALA A 467 14.81 -16.09 -11.88
C ALA A 467 14.47 -17.57 -11.59
N PHE A 468 15.42 -18.49 -11.73
CA PHE A 468 15.24 -19.89 -11.31
C PHE A 468 14.96 -20.04 -9.81
N MET A 469 15.65 -19.27 -8.96
CA MET A 469 15.37 -19.24 -7.53
C MET A 469 13.93 -18.79 -7.25
N TYR A 470 13.43 -17.78 -7.97
CA TYR A 470 12.04 -17.32 -7.83
C TYR A 470 11.02 -18.40 -8.24
N ILE A 471 11.27 -19.13 -9.34
CA ILE A 471 10.42 -20.26 -9.74
C ILE A 471 10.41 -21.33 -8.65
N GLY A 472 11.60 -21.76 -8.20
CA GLY A 472 11.73 -22.81 -7.18
C GLY A 472 11.07 -22.42 -5.85
N CYS A 473 11.41 -21.25 -5.31
CA CYS A 473 10.85 -20.77 -4.05
C CYS A 473 9.34 -20.50 -4.15
N GLY A 474 8.88 -19.91 -5.25
CA GLY A 474 7.46 -19.64 -5.48
C GLY A 474 6.65 -20.93 -5.54
N LEU A 475 7.13 -21.93 -6.28
CA LEU A 475 6.49 -23.25 -6.36
C LEU A 475 6.47 -23.95 -5.00
N CYS A 476 7.60 -23.97 -4.29
CA CYS A 476 7.66 -24.52 -2.94
C CYS A 476 6.70 -23.79 -1.98
N GLY A 477 6.58 -22.47 -2.07
CA GLY A 477 5.65 -21.66 -1.29
C GLY A 477 4.18 -22.02 -1.55
N VAL A 478 3.78 -22.10 -2.83
CA VAL A 478 2.41 -22.49 -3.20
C VAL A 478 2.09 -23.91 -2.71
N ILE A 479 2.99 -24.87 -2.92
CA ILE A 479 2.79 -26.25 -2.45
C ILE A 479 2.68 -26.29 -0.91
N THR A 480 3.50 -25.51 -0.21
CA THR A 480 3.48 -25.42 1.25
C THR A 480 2.14 -24.87 1.75
N GLU A 481 1.61 -23.81 1.12
CA GLU A 481 0.29 -23.26 1.45
C GLU A 481 -0.85 -24.25 1.22
N LEU A 482 -0.78 -25.03 0.15
CA LEU A 482 -1.77 -26.07 -0.13
C LEU A 482 -1.74 -27.17 0.94
N LYS A 483 -0.56 -27.58 1.41
CA LYS A 483 -0.41 -28.54 2.52
C LYS A 483 -0.88 -27.97 3.85
N LEU A 484 -0.64 -26.69 4.11
CA LEU A 484 -1.01 -26.01 5.36
C LEU A 484 -2.52 -25.71 5.47
N ASN A 485 -3.31 -25.87 4.40
CA ASN A 485 -4.76 -25.69 4.45
C ASN A 485 -5.43 -26.53 5.56
N ASN A 486 -5.10 -27.81 5.65
CA ASN A 486 -5.68 -28.71 6.67
C ASN A 486 -5.28 -28.28 8.08
N TRP A 487 -4.01 -27.90 8.27
CA TRP A 487 -3.53 -27.41 9.56
C TRP A 487 -4.24 -26.13 9.99
N ARG A 488 -4.46 -25.17 9.08
CA ARG A 488 -5.18 -23.92 9.38
C ARG A 488 -6.64 -24.18 9.76
N LEU A 489 -7.30 -25.09 9.05
CA LEU A 489 -8.69 -25.48 9.35
C LEU A 489 -8.80 -26.09 10.75
N ILE A 490 -7.96 -27.09 11.05
CA ILE A 490 -7.94 -27.77 12.35
C ILE A 490 -7.62 -26.77 13.46
N LYS A 491 -6.61 -25.91 13.26
CA LYS A 491 -6.23 -24.88 14.23
C LYS A 491 -7.37 -23.89 14.50
N PHE A 492 -8.10 -23.47 13.46
CA PHE A 492 -9.25 -22.58 13.64
C PHE A 492 -10.34 -23.26 14.47
N GLN A 493 -10.74 -24.47 14.07
CA GLN A 493 -11.80 -25.23 14.74
C GLN A 493 -11.46 -25.52 16.20
N SER A 494 -10.26 -26.02 16.49
CA SER A 494 -9.83 -26.33 17.86
C SER A 494 -9.82 -25.10 18.76
N THR A 495 -9.42 -23.93 18.22
CA THR A 495 -9.38 -22.68 18.99
C THR A 495 -10.79 -22.17 19.29
N VAL A 496 -11.72 -22.29 18.34
CA VAL A 496 -13.12 -21.90 18.53
C VAL A 496 -13.83 -22.85 19.49
N GLU A 497 -13.58 -24.15 19.40
CA GLU A 497 -14.12 -25.16 20.33
C GLU A 497 -13.64 -24.92 21.77
N GLU A 498 -12.36 -24.59 21.97
CA GLU A 498 -11.82 -24.23 23.29
C GLU A 498 -12.53 -23.01 23.89
N ILE A 499 -12.94 -22.04 23.06
CA ILE A 499 -13.68 -20.85 23.49
C ILE A 499 -15.15 -21.20 23.80
N ASN A 500 -15.81 -21.96 22.93
CA ASN A 500 -17.21 -22.38 23.08
C ASN A 500 -17.46 -23.23 24.33
N ASN A 501 -16.45 -24.00 24.78
CA ASN A 501 -16.54 -24.77 26.01
C ASN A 501 -16.54 -23.90 27.28
N GLU A 502 -16.18 -22.62 27.18
CA GLU A 502 -16.04 -21.71 28.32
C GLU A 502 -17.12 -20.62 28.40
N ASN A 503 -17.76 -20.23 27.30
CA ASN A 503 -18.90 -19.30 27.23
C ASN A 503 -19.70 -19.56 25.93
N GLU A 504 -20.97 -19.12 25.89
CA GLU A 504 -22.01 -19.38 24.86
C GLU A 504 -21.53 -19.88 23.48
N PRO A 505 -22.19 -20.92 22.93
CA PRO A 505 -21.73 -21.61 21.73
C PRO A 505 -21.76 -20.71 20.48
N ILE A 506 -20.60 -20.48 19.88
CA ILE A 506 -20.50 -20.01 18.49
C ILE A 506 -20.93 -21.17 17.59
N ASP A 507 -22.06 -21.02 16.89
CA ASP A 507 -22.58 -22.02 15.96
C ASP A 507 -21.61 -22.22 14.77
N ALA A 508 -20.88 -23.33 14.81
CA ALA A 508 -19.91 -23.70 13.78
C ALA A 508 -20.55 -23.99 12.41
N GLU A 509 -21.86 -24.24 12.34
CA GLU A 509 -22.57 -24.48 11.07
C GLU A 509 -22.79 -23.21 10.23
N CYS A 510 -22.61 -22.04 10.84
CA CYS A 510 -22.72 -20.74 10.17
C CYS A 510 -21.55 -20.46 9.21
N PHE A 511 -20.37 -21.05 9.49
CA PHE A 511 -19.13 -20.75 8.78
C PHE A 511 -18.98 -21.58 7.50
N THR A 512 -18.70 -20.91 6.37
CA THR A 512 -18.41 -21.60 5.10
C THR A 512 -16.92 -21.65 4.79
N ASN A 513 -16.17 -20.62 5.19
CA ASN A 513 -14.74 -20.50 4.96
C ASN A 513 -14.08 -19.88 6.19
N VAL A 514 -12.93 -20.40 6.60
CA VAL A 514 -12.23 -19.93 7.81
C VAL A 514 -10.74 -19.71 7.58
N THR A 515 -10.11 -18.90 8.44
CA THR A 515 -8.67 -18.73 8.52
C THR A 515 -8.23 -18.38 9.94
N CYS A 516 -7.08 -18.91 10.35
CA CYS A 516 -6.41 -18.53 11.60
C CYS A 516 -5.50 -17.29 11.43
N GLY A 517 -5.57 -16.61 10.29
CA GLY A 517 -4.95 -15.31 10.05
C GLY A 517 -3.49 -15.33 9.60
N PHE A 518 -2.76 -16.42 9.80
CA PHE A 518 -1.38 -16.53 9.37
C PHE A 518 -1.05 -17.93 8.84
N SER A 519 0.04 -18.01 8.08
CA SER A 519 0.59 -19.27 7.60
C SER A 519 2.08 -19.38 7.95
N PRO A 520 2.56 -20.51 8.50
CA PRO A 520 3.97 -20.72 8.80
C PRO A 520 4.80 -21.05 7.53
N ASN A 521 4.47 -20.46 6.38
CA ASN A 521 5.19 -20.65 5.12
C ASN A 521 6.38 -19.69 4.99
N PRO A 522 7.64 -20.16 5.09
CA PRO A 522 8.80 -19.29 5.09
C PRO A 522 9.21 -18.83 3.69
N PHE A 523 8.70 -19.44 2.61
CA PHE A 523 9.22 -19.24 1.26
C PHE A 523 9.13 -17.79 0.76
N PRO A 524 8.06 -17.02 1.00
CA PRO A 524 8.05 -15.60 0.64
C PRO A 524 9.18 -14.80 1.28
N ALA A 525 9.39 -14.95 2.59
CA ALA A 525 10.49 -14.28 3.30
C ALA A 525 11.85 -14.78 2.82
N PHE A 526 11.99 -16.09 2.61
CA PHE A 526 13.20 -16.73 2.11
C PHE A 526 13.61 -16.22 0.71
N THR A 527 12.65 -16.04 -0.21
CA THR A 527 12.95 -15.46 -1.52
C THR A 527 13.51 -14.05 -1.38
N ILE A 528 12.85 -13.19 -0.59
CA ILE A 528 13.30 -11.81 -0.37
C ILE A 528 14.69 -11.78 0.29
N PHE A 529 14.95 -12.66 1.25
CA PHE A 529 16.25 -12.80 1.91
C PHE A 529 17.38 -13.01 0.91
N TRP A 530 17.24 -14.01 0.05
CA TRP A 530 18.26 -14.35 -0.94
C TRP A 530 18.36 -13.32 -2.05
N THR A 531 17.25 -12.71 -2.47
CA THR A 531 17.29 -11.58 -3.40
C THR A 531 18.14 -10.45 -2.85
N GLY A 532 17.91 -10.04 -1.59
CA GLY A 532 18.70 -8.99 -0.96
C GLY A 532 20.18 -9.34 -0.86
N LEU A 533 20.48 -10.57 -0.43
CA LEU A 533 21.85 -11.02 -0.22
C LEU A 533 22.63 -11.13 -1.53
N LEU A 534 22.06 -11.77 -2.56
CA LEU A 534 22.70 -11.95 -3.85
C LEU A 534 22.91 -10.61 -4.57
N MET A 535 21.96 -9.69 -4.46
CA MET A 535 22.08 -8.38 -5.10
C MET A 535 23.02 -7.43 -4.36
N SER A 536 23.20 -7.60 -3.05
CA SER A 536 24.25 -6.88 -2.32
C SER A 536 25.67 -7.27 -2.76
N GLN A 537 25.83 -8.45 -3.37
CA GLN A 537 27.11 -8.94 -3.90
C GLN A 537 27.29 -8.64 -5.39
N HIS A 538 26.30 -8.04 -6.04
CA HIS A 538 26.34 -7.77 -7.47
C HIS A 538 27.23 -6.55 -7.77
N ALA A 539 28.38 -6.79 -8.39
CA ALA A 539 29.28 -5.74 -8.86
C ALA A 539 28.58 -4.86 -9.91
N GLN A 540 28.77 -3.55 -9.82
CA GLN A 540 28.17 -2.56 -10.71
C GLN A 540 29.27 -1.84 -11.49
N ALA A 541 28.87 -1.04 -12.49
CA ALA A 541 29.80 -0.27 -13.32
C ALA A 541 30.59 0.79 -12.53
N SER A 542 30.11 1.22 -11.35
CA SER A 542 30.82 2.14 -10.48
C SER A 542 30.72 1.71 -9.02
N GLU A 543 31.74 2.04 -8.22
CA GLU A 543 31.75 1.77 -6.78
C GLU A 543 30.59 2.47 -6.06
N LEU A 544 30.21 3.68 -6.50
CA LEU A 544 29.02 4.38 -6.01
C LEU A 544 27.77 3.53 -6.22
N SER A 545 27.56 3.00 -7.42
CA SER A 545 26.42 2.11 -7.72
C SER A 545 26.46 0.83 -6.89
N THR A 546 27.63 0.20 -6.74
CA THR A 546 27.81 -0.98 -5.88
C THR A 546 27.47 -0.68 -4.42
N SER A 547 27.90 0.46 -3.89
CA SER A 547 27.58 0.86 -2.50
C SER A 547 26.07 1.01 -2.28
N ILE A 548 25.34 1.59 -3.24
CA ILE A 548 23.88 1.73 -3.18
C ILE A 548 23.20 0.36 -3.30
N HIS A 549 23.74 -0.55 -4.12
CA HIS A 549 23.25 -1.93 -4.21
C HIS A 549 23.42 -2.72 -2.92
N VAL A 550 24.55 -2.56 -2.24
CA VAL A 550 24.77 -3.12 -0.90
C VAL A 550 23.73 -2.59 0.09
N GLN A 551 23.40 -1.29 0.04
CA GLN A 551 22.41 -0.68 0.94
C GLN A 551 21.03 -1.29 0.80
N TRP A 552 20.45 -1.28 -0.42
CA TRP A 552 19.09 -1.81 -0.60
C TRP A 552 19.05 -3.33 -0.44
N GLY A 553 20.08 -4.05 -0.89
CA GLY A 553 20.19 -5.49 -0.72
C GLY A 553 20.19 -5.89 0.77
N SER A 554 21.00 -5.19 1.58
CA SER A 554 21.06 -5.39 3.03
C SER A 554 19.73 -5.10 3.71
N LEU A 555 19.03 -4.03 3.32
CA LEU A 555 17.70 -3.69 3.87
C LEU A 555 16.67 -4.80 3.61
N LEU A 556 16.61 -5.35 2.39
CA LEU A 556 15.73 -6.47 2.08
C LEU A 556 16.08 -7.73 2.89
N THR A 557 17.37 -8.04 3.02
CA THR A 557 17.85 -9.16 3.85
C THR A 557 17.46 -8.97 5.31
N TYR A 558 17.71 -7.81 5.92
CA TYR A 558 17.32 -7.56 7.31
C TYR A 558 15.81 -7.63 7.50
N GLY A 559 15.03 -7.01 6.62
CA GLY A 559 13.56 -7.06 6.68
C GLY A 559 13.02 -8.49 6.63
N SER A 560 13.60 -9.36 5.81
CA SER A 560 13.19 -10.76 5.72
C SER A 560 13.46 -11.56 7.01
N LEU A 561 14.58 -11.31 7.70
CA LEU A 561 14.89 -11.94 8.98
C LEU A 561 13.87 -11.53 10.06
N PHE A 562 13.50 -10.24 10.11
CA PHE A 562 12.44 -9.77 11.00
C PHE A 562 11.07 -10.37 10.66
N ARG A 563 10.76 -10.60 9.37
CA ARG A 563 9.54 -11.31 8.98
C ARG A 563 9.52 -12.76 9.48
N ILE A 564 10.65 -13.48 9.38
CA ILE A 564 10.75 -14.82 9.97
C ILE A 564 10.53 -14.78 11.48
N ALA A 565 11.10 -13.78 12.17
CA ALA A 565 10.84 -13.57 13.59
C ALA A 565 9.35 -13.30 13.89
N THR A 566 8.64 -12.53 13.05
CA THR A 566 7.18 -12.35 13.12
C THR A 566 6.46 -13.69 13.06
N MET A 567 6.83 -14.54 12.09
CA MET A 567 6.21 -15.85 11.92
C MET A 567 6.42 -16.77 13.12
N LEU A 568 7.65 -16.82 13.65
CA LEU A 568 7.97 -17.59 14.86
C LEU A 568 7.17 -17.06 16.07
N TYR A 569 7.10 -15.74 16.25
CA TYR A 569 6.30 -15.12 17.29
C TYR A 569 4.81 -15.54 17.22
N LEU A 570 4.21 -15.51 16.03
CA LEU A 570 2.82 -15.92 15.81
C LEU A 570 2.60 -17.43 15.98
N MET A 571 3.63 -18.25 15.73
CA MET A 571 3.57 -19.69 15.96
C MET A 571 3.62 -20.06 17.44
N PHE A 572 4.45 -19.38 18.23
CA PHE A 572 4.68 -19.74 19.64
C PHE A 572 3.71 -19.08 20.61
N ASN A 573 3.16 -17.91 20.28
CA ASN A 573 2.23 -17.23 21.16
C ASN A 573 0.79 -17.72 20.97
N LYS A 574 0.14 -18.03 22.09
CA LYS A 574 -1.30 -18.26 22.12
C LYS A 574 -2.02 -16.92 22.05
N THR A 575 -2.94 -16.77 21.10
CA THR A 575 -3.83 -15.62 21.02
C THR A 575 -4.84 -15.67 22.17
N TYR A 576 -4.95 -14.61 22.96
CA TYR A 576 -5.92 -14.53 24.06
C TYR A 576 -7.35 -14.34 23.53
N LYS A 577 -8.34 -14.89 24.26
CA LYS A 577 -9.73 -15.05 23.82
C LYS A 577 -10.41 -13.75 23.32
N GLY A 578 -10.15 -12.61 23.96
CA GLY A 578 -10.75 -11.32 23.60
C GLY A 578 -10.20 -10.69 22.31
N ASP A 579 -9.00 -11.10 21.88
CA ASP A 579 -8.29 -10.47 20.76
C ASP A 579 -8.26 -11.34 19.50
N LEU A 580 -8.95 -12.49 19.50
CA LEU A 580 -8.83 -13.50 18.43
C LEU A 580 -9.15 -12.95 17.03
N PHE A 581 -10.22 -12.15 16.94
CA PHE A 581 -10.67 -11.52 15.70
C PHE A 581 -10.05 -10.14 15.48
N GLN A 582 -9.23 -9.64 16.41
CA GLN A 582 -8.57 -8.35 16.31
C GLN A 582 -7.20 -8.47 15.63
N PRO A 583 -6.71 -7.41 14.95
CA PRO A 583 -5.41 -7.41 14.30
C PRO A 583 -4.28 -7.73 15.28
N SER A 584 -3.43 -8.70 14.95
CA SER A 584 -2.19 -8.89 15.71
C SER A 584 -1.19 -7.80 15.33
N ARG A 585 -0.48 -7.26 16.32
CA ARG A 585 0.48 -6.14 16.15
C ARG A 585 1.92 -6.55 16.51
N PRO A 586 2.53 -7.50 15.78
CA PRO A 586 3.90 -7.94 16.06
C PRO A 586 4.90 -6.82 15.79
N LEU A 587 5.75 -6.50 16.78
CA LEU A 587 6.75 -5.44 16.69
C LEU A 587 7.71 -5.62 15.51
N THR A 588 8.11 -6.86 15.25
CA THR A 588 9.07 -7.20 14.18
C THR A 588 8.55 -6.85 12.80
N GLU A 589 7.22 -6.83 12.60
CA GLU A 589 6.64 -6.51 11.30
C GLU A 589 6.66 -5.02 10.96
N LEU A 590 6.73 -4.14 11.97
CA LEU A 590 7.01 -2.71 11.73
C LEU A 590 8.42 -2.54 11.16
N VAL A 591 9.39 -3.28 11.69
CA VAL A 591 10.78 -3.25 11.20
C VAL A 591 10.85 -3.84 9.79
N THR A 592 10.16 -4.97 9.55
CA THR A 592 10.00 -5.53 8.20
C THR A 592 9.41 -4.50 7.22
N SER A 593 8.34 -3.81 7.60
CA SER A 593 7.70 -2.78 6.78
C SER A 593 8.66 -1.64 6.44
N PHE A 594 9.39 -1.14 7.45
CA PHE A 594 10.39 -0.10 7.28
C PHE A 594 11.51 -0.53 6.32
N CYS A 595 12.07 -1.72 6.52
CA CYS A 595 13.14 -2.27 5.68
C CYS A 595 12.69 -2.48 4.23
N LEU A 596 11.46 -2.97 3.99
CA LEU A 596 10.92 -3.14 2.64
C LEU A 596 10.62 -1.81 1.95
N LEU A 597 10.07 -0.83 2.68
CA LEU A 597 9.83 0.52 2.16
C LEU A 597 11.15 1.21 1.81
N CYS A 598 12.12 1.21 2.73
CA CYS A 598 13.42 1.84 2.52
C CYS A 598 14.24 1.12 1.44
N GLY A 599 14.28 -0.22 1.48
CA GLY A 599 14.96 -1.03 0.48
C GLY A 599 14.36 -0.86 -0.91
N GLY A 600 13.02 -0.86 -1.02
CA GLY A 600 12.33 -0.62 -2.28
C GLY A 600 12.57 0.79 -2.85
N LEU A 601 12.63 1.81 -1.99
CA LEU A 601 12.91 3.18 -2.39
C LEU A 601 14.36 3.36 -2.86
N VAL A 602 15.35 2.91 -2.08
CA VAL A 602 16.77 2.96 -2.47
C VAL A 602 17.03 2.14 -3.74
N PHE A 603 16.33 1.01 -3.92
CA PHE A 603 16.40 0.23 -5.15
C PHE A 603 15.83 1.00 -6.35
N ALA A 604 14.71 1.71 -6.20
CA ALA A 604 14.21 2.57 -7.27
C ALA A 604 15.18 3.72 -7.59
N GLU A 605 15.91 4.23 -6.60
CA GLU A 605 16.93 5.27 -6.76
C GLU A 605 18.23 4.77 -7.43
N SER A 606 18.54 3.47 -7.38
CA SER A 606 19.82 2.90 -7.83
C SER A 606 19.97 2.76 -9.35
N THR A 607 19.42 3.70 -10.12
CA THR A 607 19.42 3.69 -11.59
C THR A 607 20.65 4.39 -12.15
N ASP A 608 21.10 4.01 -13.35
CA ASP A 608 22.29 4.60 -13.97
C ASP A 608 22.18 6.14 -14.09
N PRO A 609 21.04 6.72 -14.56
CA PRO A 609 20.90 8.18 -14.64
C PRO A 609 21.01 8.89 -13.28
N ILE A 610 20.50 8.28 -12.21
CA ILE A 610 20.58 8.86 -10.86
C ILE A 610 22.01 8.75 -10.32
N VAL A 611 22.67 7.61 -10.50
CA VAL A 611 24.06 7.41 -10.07
C VAL A 611 25.00 8.39 -10.80
N LEU A 612 24.82 8.59 -12.11
CA LEU A 612 25.59 9.57 -12.87
C LEU A 612 25.34 11.00 -12.36
N ALA A 613 24.09 11.34 -12.08
CA ALA A 613 23.73 12.63 -11.51
C ALA A 613 24.33 12.86 -10.11
N MET A 614 24.47 11.81 -9.31
CA MET A 614 25.12 11.86 -8.01
C MET A 614 26.64 12.03 -8.13
N ALA A 615 27.29 11.25 -9.00
CA ALA A 615 28.72 11.33 -9.26
C ALA A 615 29.13 12.73 -9.76
N TYR A 616 28.37 13.29 -10.71
CA TYR A 616 28.58 14.65 -11.21
C TYR A 616 28.61 15.71 -10.10
N ARG A 617 27.93 15.46 -8.98
CA ARG A 617 27.74 16.41 -7.87
C ARG A 617 28.49 16.05 -6.60
N GLY A 618 29.30 14.99 -6.64
CA GLY A 618 30.04 14.51 -5.48
C GLY A 618 29.16 13.93 -4.36
N LEU A 619 27.94 13.50 -4.69
CA LEU A 619 27.05 12.86 -3.72
C LEU A 619 27.44 11.39 -3.54
N THR A 620 27.55 10.95 -2.29
CA THR A 620 27.88 9.57 -1.94
C THR A 620 26.61 8.73 -1.68
N GLY A 621 26.74 7.41 -1.63
CA GLY A 621 25.63 6.53 -1.27
C GLY A 621 25.04 6.81 0.12
N MET A 622 25.76 7.51 1.02
CA MET A 622 25.18 7.91 2.31
C MET A 622 24.00 8.87 2.12
N PHE A 623 24.03 9.72 1.08
CA PHE A 623 22.95 10.65 0.78
C PHE A 623 21.65 9.93 0.46
N THR A 624 21.67 8.93 -0.45
CA THR A 624 20.49 8.15 -0.83
C THR A 624 19.88 7.44 0.37
N LEU A 625 20.71 6.82 1.21
CA LEU A 625 20.24 6.12 2.40
C LEU A 625 19.59 7.07 3.41
N ASN A 626 20.24 8.19 3.75
CA ASN A 626 19.71 9.16 4.72
C ASN A 626 18.38 9.77 4.26
N VAL A 627 18.31 10.13 2.97
CA VAL A 627 17.10 10.67 2.35
C VAL A 627 15.97 9.64 2.38
N SER A 628 16.24 8.42 1.92
CA SER A 628 15.25 7.34 1.90
C SER A 628 14.73 6.99 3.30
N VAL A 629 15.62 6.86 4.30
CA VAL A 629 15.25 6.59 5.70
C VAL A 629 14.34 7.70 6.25
N GLY A 630 14.71 8.97 6.04
CA GLY A 630 13.92 10.11 6.52
C GLY A 630 12.52 10.16 5.91
N VAL A 631 12.41 9.95 4.59
CA VAL A 631 11.12 9.92 3.89
C VAL A 631 10.26 8.78 4.35
N VAL A 632 10.82 7.58 4.45
CA VAL A 632 10.08 6.39 4.84
C VAL A 632 9.59 6.52 6.27
N ALA A 633 10.40 7.00 7.21
CA ALA A 633 9.95 7.21 8.60
C ALA A 633 8.76 8.17 8.67
N LEU A 634 8.83 9.27 7.92
CA LEU A 634 7.78 10.28 7.80
C LEU A 634 6.51 9.74 7.13
N LEU A 635 6.66 8.95 6.07
CA LEU A 635 5.56 8.29 5.37
C LEU A 635 4.87 7.26 6.27
N MET A 636 5.64 6.44 6.98
CA MET A 636 5.09 5.47 7.93
C MET A 636 4.30 6.16 9.03
N ALA A 637 4.83 7.22 9.63
CA ALA A 637 4.14 8.02 10.63
C ALA A 637 2.80 8.58 10.09
N TRP A 638 2.79 9.07 8.86
CA TRP A 638 1.57 9.53 8.21
C TRP A 638 0.56 8.40 7.98
N ILE A 639 0.97 7.26 7.44
CA ILE A 639 0.09 6.10 7.22
C ILE A 639 -0.53 5.65 8.54
N MET A 640 0.27 5.50 9.59
CA MET A 640 -0.21 5.13 10.93
C MET A 640 -1.20 6.17 11.48
N THR A 641 -0.96 7.46 11.23
CA THR A 641 -1.89 8.54 11.60
C THR A 641 -3.23 8.40 10.86
N VAL A 642 -3.21 8.14 9.55
CA VAL A 642 -4.41 7.94 8.73
C VAL A 642 -5.23 6.75 9.24
N PHE A 643 -4.59 5.63 9.59
CA PHE A 643 -5.28 4.49 10.19
C PHE A 643 -5.78 4.78 11.61
N SER A 644 -5.05 5.55 12.42
CA SER A 644 -5.53 5.98 13.74
C SER A 644 -6.78 6.87 13.63
N ILE A 645 -6.83 7.76 12.64
CA ILE A 645 -8.02 8.58 12.36
C ILE A 645 -9.19 7.68 11.95
N LYS A 646 -8.95 6.70 11.06
CA LYS A 646 -9.95 5.71 10.66
C LYS A 646 -10.53 4.97 11.87
N ASP A 647 -9.68 4.49 12.76
CA ASP A 647 -10.11 3.73 13.93
C ASP A 647 -10.87 4.61 14.93
N HIS A 648 -10.50 5.89 15.05
CA HIS A 648 -11.25 6.86 15.85
C HIS A 648 -12.64 7.15 15.26
N LEU A 649 -12.77 7.30 13.94
CA LEU A 649 -14.05 7.56 13.27
C LEU A 649 -15.00 6.36 13.25
N LYS A 650 -14.51 5.15 13.55
CA LYS A 650 -15.33 3.94 13.67
C LYS A 650 -15.97 3.76 15.04
N ARG A 651 -15.40 4.38 16.07
CA ARG A 651 -15.99 4.45 17.42
C ARG A 651 -17.08 5.50 17.42
#